data_AF-A0A7S1JMJ9-F1
#
_entry.id   AF-A0A7S1JMJ9-F1
#
_cell.length_a   1.000
_cell.length_b   1.000
_cell.length_c   1.000
_cell.angle_alpha   90.00
_cell.angle_beta   90.00
_cell.angle_gamma   90.00
#
_symmetry.space_group_name_H-M   'P 1'
#
loop_
_entity.id
_entity.type
_entity.pdbx_description
1 polymer ?
#
loop_
_entity_poly.entity_id
_entity_poly.type
_entity_poly.pdbx_seq_one_letter_code
_entity_poly.pdbx_strand_id
1 'polypeptide(L)'
;KISQLRHMRVLFTVDWHFSGTLAPLFGQECAAAERPDGEVGEPGNVGMIIVDVRAMKTPPDVEVGDCVLRYRSLTVLAIRFENLPASAKGRIPEHIDDLKQLRVLDIRGANITGEMPPRLGNLRELRKLDLRGNRVGGQIPPSLGNLSVLNELMLDGNRLEGSIPMTLREVPMKVLWVYSNQLSGDFPDIITNTTLGDNLVRLDITGNRHITGTLPDSIWRLTRMWDIAVGNNQMTGRLPEDIPVLPEFDYLDLSNNKFYGPLPESIGNLPILLDLLIDGNNFSSQLPASIANLTDLIQLDLRNNNFEGAIPDEWEALPNLEQLYLSDNKITQLPKSPPCCVLRVADFSGNKLTGGIPAGWWNSSSLRELYLSNNQLTEWQPPEDRKAPAPDNDTDGALEERDDYAMGTPTLDVLLRQEESFSVLIEWPEMAELDVSNNPINCDVTKLLTPLNSLDFLQVVRASSCGLHGSITEAVLTFSNTPTDGYSDFERRQDAETLAESAVSFGFRSLQRLDLSFNAITSVRLDPLVLAEAAELPNFIGWNLRGNNLSELVPATYWLHRPGFDLSDNPSLRGPVHRMIASDDDEEGRLLSCRSVSEKRESSGPEGAESVVFANPDGFTPVSPDATYECTTLCDKVTSDPSLNETALCRCKPGYFGTGTECQPCGDNTYSSLDTDHPYATEVCRPCPEHTVTLKSERIHRSVESCRCEKGL
;
A
#
# COMPACT_ATOMS: atom_id res chain seq x y z
N LYS A 1 -35.33 24.27 -15.20
CA LYS A 1 -36.53 23.43 -15.45
C LYS A 1 -36.64 22.41 -14.31
N ILE A 2 -37.81 22.30 -13.69
CA ILE A 2 -38.15 21.54 -12.46
C ILE A 2 -38.16 20.00 -12.67
N SER A 3 -37.66 19.50 -13.79
CA SER A 3 -37.89 18.13 -14.27
C SER A 3 -36.85 17.08 -13.84
N GLN A 4 -35.96 17.37 -12.88
CA GLN A 4 -34.90 16.42 -12.45
C GLN A 4 -34.94 16.03 -10.96
N LEU A 5 -35.92 16.49 -10.18
CA LEU A 5 -36.03 16.15 -8.77
C LEU A 5 -36.89 14.89 -8.59
N ARG A 6 -36.27 13.75 -8.23
CA ARG A 6 -36.99 12.48 -7.97
C ARG A 6 -37.60 12.39 -6.57
N HIS A 7 -37.11 13.15 -5.58
CA HIS A 7 -37.73 13.24 -4.25
C HIS A 7 -37.53 14.64 -3.65
N MET A 8 -38.60 15.40 -3.48
CA MET A 8 -38.62 16.65 -2.72
C MET A 8 -39.60 16.46 -1.56
N ARG A 9 -39.10 16.35 -0.33
CA ARG A 9 -39.92 16.35 0.88
C ARG A 9 -39.78 17.72 1.53
N VAL A 10 -40.74 18.60 1.29
CA VAL A 10 -40.86 19.88 1.97
C VAL A 10 -41.55 19.61 3.31
N LEU A 11 -40.80 19.67 4.41
CA LEU A 11 -41.39 19.77 5.74
C LEU A 11 -41.55 21.27 6.04
N PHE A 12 -42.80 21.70 6.23
CA PHE A 12 -43.12 23.02 6.72
C PHE A 12 -42.69 23.14 8.19
N THR A 13 -41.53 23.74 8.43
CA THR A 13 -41.20 24.38 9.71
C THR A 13 -41.58 25.85 9.60
N VAL A 14 -42.26 26.40 10.61
CA VAL A 14 -42.75 27.79 10.64
C VAL A 14 -41.70 28.75 10.08
N ASP A 15 -42.02 29.38 8.94
CA ASP A 15 -41.15 30.33 8.25
C ASP A 15 -40.91 31.56 9.13
N TRP A 16 -39.78 31.60 9.83
CA TRP A 16 -39.14 32.88 10.15
C TRP A 16 -38.28 33.25 8.95
N HIS A 17 -38.70 34.28 8.20
CA HIS A 17 -37.84 34.93 7.22
C HIS A 17 -36.77 35.73 7.98
N PHE A 18 -35.68 35.09 8.35
CA PHE A 18 -34.50 35.78 8.89
C PHE A 18 -33.71 36.37 7.71
N SER A 19 -33.88 37.66 7.44
CA SER A 19 -32.94 38.42 6.62
C SER A 19 -31.90 39.06 7.54
N GLY A 20 -30.91 38.26 7.97
CA GLY A 20 -29.85 38.68 8.89
C GLY A 20 -28.84 37.56 9.15
N THR A 21 -27.73 37.88 9.83
CA THR A 21 -26.74 36.89 10.29
C THR A 21 -27.36 35.96 11.34
N LEU A 22 -26.95 34.68 11.44
CA LEU A 22 -27.36 33.75 12.51
C LEU A 22 -26.94 34.20 13.93
N ALA A 23 -26.17 35.29 14.05
CA ALA A 23 -25.68 35.87 15.30
C ALA A 23 -26.73 36.01 16.44
N PRO A 24 -28.02 36.37 16.21
CA PRO A 24 -29.00 36.54 17.30
C PRO A 24 -29.47 35.25 17.97
N LEU A 25 -29.25 34.08 17.35
CA LEU A 25 -29.56 32.79 17.97
C LEU A 25 -28.43 32.31 18.91
N PHE A 26 -27.27 32.97 18.87
CA PHE A 26 -25.99 32.28 19.01
C PHE A 26 -24.85 33.14 19.63
N GLY A 27 -24.91 34.48 19.61
CA GLY A 27 -23.86 35.34 20.18
C GLY A 27 -23.83 35.42 21.73
N GLN A 28 -22.71 35.91 22.30
CA GLN A 28 -22.56 36.14 23.76
C GLN A 28 -23.55 37.16 24.35
N GLU A 29 -23.86 38.22 23.59
CA GLU A 29 -24.93 39.15 23.92
C GLU A 29 -26.15 38.70 23.14
N CYS A 30 -27.12 38.10 23.84
CA CYS A 30 -28.40 37.73 23.25
C CYS A 30 -29.19 39.01 22.90
N ALA A 31 -28.74 39.72 21.87
CA ALA A 31 -29.43 40.87 21.31
C ALA A 31 -30.88 40.45 21.07
N ALA A 32 -31.82 41.29 21.51
CA ALA A 32 -33.22 41.07 21.21
C ALA A 32 -33.32 40.86 19.70
N ALA A 33 -33.97 39.77 19.28
CA ALA A 33 -34.37 39.65 17.88
C ALA A 33 -35.39 40.77 17.67
N GLU A 34 -34.93 41.96 17.26
CA GLU A 34 -35.81 43.04 16.85
C GLU A 34 -36.56 42.52 15.62
N ARG A 35 -37.87 42.34 15.77
CA ARG A 35 -38.74 42.26 14.61
C ARG A 35 -38.55 43.54 13.78
N PRO A 36 -38.78 43.53 12.45
CA PRO A 36 -38.65 44.72 11.60
C PRO A 36 -39.49 45.94 12.05
N ASP A 37 -40.42 45.75 12.99
CA ASP A 37 -41.30 46.75 13.60
C ASP A 37 -40.84 47.24 15.00
N GLY A 38 -39.71 46.77 15.52
CA GLY A 38 -39.12 47.25 16.78
C GLY A 38 -39.71 46.67 18.06
N GLU A 39 -40.58 45.66 17.99
CA GLU A 39 -41.06 44.93 19.18
C GLU A 39 -40.17 43.71 19.49
N VAL A 40 -39.73 43.60 20.75
CA VAL A 40 -39.06 42.42 21.30
C VAL A 40 -40.11 41.34 21.54
N GLY A 41 -40.33 40.45 20.57
CA GLY A 41 -41.23 39.31 20.72
C GLY A 41 -40.69 38.28 21.71
N GLU A 42 -41.52 37.83 22.65
CA GLU A 42 -41.18 36.67 23.49
C GLU A 42 -40.84 35.46 22.59
N PRO A 43 -39.82 34.65 22.92
CA PRO A 43 -39.53 33.42 22.20
C PRO A 43 -40.77 32.53 22.29
N GLY A 44 -41.53 32.41 21.20
CA GLY A 44 -42.73 31.58 21.14
C GLY A 44 -42.43 30.09 21.37
N ASN A 45 -43.46 29.25 21.24
CA ASN A 45 -43.37 27.78 21.34
C ASN A 45 -42.57 27.16 20.17
N VAL A 46 -41.28 27.49 20.04
CA VAL A 46 -40.39 26.89 19.05
C VAL A 46 -40.01 25.50 19.54
N GLY A 47 -40.60 24.48 18.91
CA GLY A 47 -40.38 23.08 19.25
C GLY A 47 -39.14 22.46 18.59
N MET A 48 -38.65 23.02 17.49
CA MET A 48 -37.53 22.45 16.73
C MET A 48 -36.70 23.56 16.06
N ILE A 49 -35.38 23.42 16.12
CA ILE A 49 -34.41 24.20 15.35
C ILE A 49 -33.53 23.19 14.60
N ILE A 50 -33.50 23.28 13.28
CA ILE A 50 -32.63 22.47 12.41
C ILE A 50 -31.92 23.42 11.45
N VAL A 51 -30.60 23.37 11.47
CA VAL A 51 -29.70 24.13 10.62
C VAL A 51 -28.75 23.13 9.97
N ASP A 52 -28.97 22.82 8.69
CA ASP A 52 -28.08 21.96 7.90
C ASP A 52 -27.29 22.83 6.91
N VAL A 53 -25.97 22.90 7.06
CA VAL A 53 -25.08 23.68 6.20
C VAL A 53 -24.24 22.74 5.35
N ARG A 54 -24.57 22.70 4.05
CA ARG A 54 -23.83 21.94 3.03
C ARG A 54 -22.99 22.89 2.18
N ALA A 55 -21.69 22.61 2.06
CA ALA A 55 -20.79 23.17 1.05
C ALA A 55 -20.93 24.68 0.75
N MET A 56 -20.86 25.55 1.77
CA MET A 56 -20.76 27.00 1.54
C MET A 56 -19.30 27.42 1.32
N LYS A 57 -19.02 28.21 0.27
CA LYS A 57 -17.70 28.81 0.02
C LYS A 57 -17.20 29.69 1.18
N THR A 58 -18.13 30.30 1.92
CA THR A 58 -17.89 31.10 3.12
C THR A 58 -19.03 30.80 4.10
N PRO A 59 -18.86 29.83 5.01
CA PRO A 59 -19.89 29.50 5.99
C PRO A 59 -20.15 30.72 6.92
N PRO A 60 -21.40 30.98 7.32
CA PRO A 60 -21.70 32.05 8.26
C PRO A 60 -21.08 31.76 9.64
N ASP A 61 -20.72 32.80 10.37
CA ASP A 61 -20.33 32.68 11.78
C ASP A 61 -21.55 32.20 12.58
N VAL A 62 -21.45 30.97 13.08
CA VAL A 62 -22.44 30.36 13.97
C VAL A 62 -21.77 30.10 15.30
N GLU A 63 -22.36 30.67 16.37
CA GLU A 63 -21.89 30.48 17.74
C GLU A 63 -22.89 29.68 18.57
N VAL A 64 -22.65 28.42 18.89
CA VAL A 64 -23.55 27.77 19.86
C VAL A 64 -23.22 28.30 21.24
N GLY A 65 -24.20 28.95 21.88
CA GLY A 65 -24.04 29.63 23.15
C GLY A 65 -25.36 29.72 23.93
N ASP A 66 -25.37 30.51 25.01
CA ASP A 66 -26.45 30.49 26.01
C ASP A 66 -27.80 31.04 25.50
N CYS A 67 -27.85 31.69 24.33
CA CYS A 67 -29.10 32.24 23.79
C CYS A 67 -30.12 31.18 23.36
N VAL A 68 -29.67 29.96 23.02
CA VAL A 68 -30.57 28.85 22.70
C VAL A 68 -31.47 28.48 23.89
N LEU A 69 -31.03 28.79 25.11
CA LEU A 69 -31.78 28.57 26.35
C LEU A 69 -33.05 29.42 26.47
N ARG A 70 -33.26 30.40 25.57
CA ARG A 70 -34.52 31.16 25.48
C ARG A 70 -35.70 30.30 24.97
N TYR A 71 -35.42 29.24 24.22
CA TYR A 71 -36.44 28.39 23.59
C TYR A 71 -36.77 27.17 24.47
N ARG A 72 -37.47 27.41 25.59
CA ARG A 72 -37.74 26.38 26.61
C ARG A 72 -38.57 25.18 26.15
N SER A 73 -39.26 25.31 25.01
CA SER A 73 -40.07 24.25 24.39
C SER A 73 -39.31 23.41 23.35
N LEU A 74 -37.99 23.61 23.20
CA LEU A 74 -37.21 22.85 22.21
C LEU A 74 -37.21 21.35 22.50
N THR A 75 -37.54 20.60 21.45
CA THR A 75 -37.47 19.14 21.38
C THR A 75 -36.36 18.65 20.46
N VAL A 76 -35.99 19.45 19.45
CA VAL A 76 -34.89 19.15 18.52
C VAL A 76 -34.04 20.40 18.36
N LEU A 77 -32.73 20.25 18.61
CA LEU A 77 -31.71 21.21 18.24
C LEU A 77 -30.69 20.48 17.37
N ALA A 78 -30.71 20.74 16.07
CA ALA A 78 -29.76 20.20 15.11
C ALA A 78 -29.03 21.33 14.38
N ILE A 79 -27.70 21.34 14.43
CA ILE A 79 -26.81 22.26 13.75
C ILE A 79 -25.70 21.41 13.14
N ARG A 80 -25.72 21.20 11.82
CA ARG A 80 -24.85 20.25 11.14
C ARG A 80 -24.03 20.92 10.06
N PHE A 81 -22.73 20.63 10.06
CA PHE A 81 -21.82 21.04 9.02
C PHE A 81 -21.18 19.80 8.37
N GLU A 82 -21.22 19.73 7.04
CA GLU A 82 -20.53 18.67 6.28
C GLU A 82 -19.02 18.94 6.15
N ASN A 83 -18.61 20.21 6.13
CA ASN A 83 -17.20 20.63 6.09
C ASN A 83 -16.93 21.61 7.24
N LEU A 84 -15.81 21.42 7.96
CA LEU A 84 -15.39 22.27 9.09
C LEU A 84 -15.33 23.75 8.68
N PRO A 85 -16.29 24.59 9.11
CA PRO A 85 -16.17 26.03 8.89
C PRO A 85 -15.06 26.56 9.78
N ALA A 86 -14.04 27.21 9.20
CA ALA A 86 -12.91 27.75 9.97
C ALA A 86 -13.34 28.81 11.01
N SER A 87 -14.55 29.36 10.90
CA SER A 87 -15.04 30.48 11.69
C SER A 87 -16.15 30.14 12.71
N ALA A 88 -16.78 28.96 12.65
CA ALA A 88 -17.72 28.58 13.72
C ALA A 88 -16.96 28.43 15.04
N LYS A 89 -17.52 28.92 16.13
CA LYS A 89 -16.93 28.84 17.48
C LYS A 89 -18.07 28.76 18.47
N GLY A 90 -18.02 27.91 19.46
CA GLY A 90 -19.09 27.85 20.46
C GLY A 90 -18.75 26.90 21.59
N ARG A 91 -19.65 26.82 22.57
CA ARG A 91 -19.59 25.87 23.67
C ARG A 91 -20.98 25.26 23.89
N ILE A 92 -21.02 24.10 24.52
CA ILE A 92 -22.29 23.58 25.02
C ILE A 92 -22.73 24.48 26.19
N PRO A 93 -23.95 25.07 26.16
CA PRO A 93 -24.43 25.94 27.24
C PRO A 93 -24.37 25.26 28.61
N GLU A 94 -23.88 25.95 29.63
CA GLU A 94 -23.73 25.36 30.98
C GLU A 94 -25.10 24.92 31.54
N HIS A 95 -26.13 25.73 31.30
CA HIS A 95 -27.51 25.49 31.72
C HIS A 95 -28.36 24.82 30.63
N ILE A 96 -27.78 23.94 29.80
CA ILE A 96 -28.51 23.21 28.75
C ILE A 96 -29.71 22.42 29.31
N ASP A 97 -29.70 22.08 30.60
CA ASP A 97 -30.79 21.43 31.33
C ASP A 97 -32.07 22.27 31.45
N ASP A 98 -32.01 23.55 31.11
CA ASP A 98 -33.16 24.42 30.94
C ASP A 98 -34.08 23.98 29.78
N LEU A 99 -33.55 23.25 28.80
CA LEU A 99 -34.27 22.69 27.66
C LEU A 99 -34.88 21.31 28.02
N LYS A 100 -35.75 21.27 29.02
CA LYS A 100 -36.25 20.01 29.63
C LYS A 100 -36.96 19.06 28.67
N GLN A 101 -37.46 19.57 27.54
CA GLN A 101 -38.18 18.80 26.52
C GLN A 101 -37.26 18.30 25.39
N LEU A 102 -35.95 18.57 25.47
CA LEU A 102 -35.00 18.27 24.40
C LEU A 102 -34.84 16.76 24.24
N ARG A 103 -35.08 16.28 23.02
CA ARG A 103 -35.01 14.87 22.61
C ARG A 103 -33.84 14.60 21.67
N VAL A 104 -33.45 15.59 20.88
CA VAL A 104 -32.33 15.49 19.94
C VAL A 104 -31.44 16.71 20.13
N LEU A 105 -30.18 16.46 20.49
CA LEU A 105 -29.11 17.43 20.45
C LEU A 105 -28.08 16.95 19.44
N ASP A 106 -27.97 17.62 18.30
CA ASP A 106 -27.12 17.23 17.19
C ASP A 106 -26.33 18.45 16.72
N ILE A 107 -25.11 18.62 17.22
CA ILE A 107 -24.26 19.76 16.91
C ILE A 107 -22.98 19.23 16.29
N ARG A 108 -23.06 18.61 15.11
CA ARG A 108 -21.91 18.00 14.44
C ARG A 108 -21.12 18.99 13.59
N GLY A 109 -19.80 18.89 13.60
CA GLY A 109 -18.93 19.66 12.69
C GLY A 109 -18.89 21.18 12.94
N ALA A 110 -19.40 21.65 14.07
CA ALA A 110 -19.61 23.07 14.35
C ALA A 110 -18.44 23.75 15.09
N ASN A 111 -17.28 23.08 15.16
CA ASN A 111 -16.07 23.58 15.84
C ASN A 111 -16.33 23.99 17.32
N ILE A 112 -17.23 23.25 18.00
CA ILE A 112 -17.53 23.45 19.42
C ILE A 112 -16.31 23.13 20.27
N THR A 113 -16.05 23.98 21.27
CA THR A 113 -14.92 23.89 22.20
C THR A 113 -15.41 23.84 23.65
N GLY A 114 -14.50 23.63 24.61
CA GLY A 114 -14.83 23.50 26.03
C GLY A 114 -15.24 22.06 26.38
N GLU A 115 -15.76 21.88 27.59
CA GLU A 115 -16.14 20.57 28.12
C GLU A 115 -17.66 20.34 28.02
N MET A 116 -18.09 19.08 28.09
CA MET A 116 -19.49 18.76 28.28
C MET A 116 -19.93 19.10 29.71
N PRO A 117 -20.93 19.97 29.93
CA PRO A 117 -21.39 20.32 31.27
C PRO A 117 -22.09 19.11 31.93
N PRO A 118 -21.80 18.77 33.21
CA PRO A 118 -22.46 17.67 33.89
C PRO A 118 -23.99 17.78 33.94
N ARG A 119 -24.53 19.00 33.85
CA ARG A 119 -25.97 19.27 33.76
C ARG A 119 -26.64 18.66 32.53
N LEU A 120 -25.89 18.32 31.48
CA LEU A 120 -26.45 17.63 30.31
C LEU A 120 -27.13 16.30 30.69
N GLY A 121 -26.65 15.63 31.75
CA GLY A 121 -27.28 14.46 32.35
C GLY A 121 -28.68 14.67 32.95
N ASN A 122 -29.16 15.91 33.06
CA ASN A 122 -30.50 16.23 33.55
C ASN A 122 -31.57 16.20 32.43
N LEU A 123 -31.19 16.07 31.17
CA LEU A 123 -32.10 16.06 30.02
C LEU A 123 -32.80 14.70 29.85
N ARG A 124 -33.75 14.39 30.73
CA ARG A 124 -34.39 13.07 30.82
C ARG A 124 -35.22 12.64 29.60
N GLU A 125 -35.51 13.54 28.67
CA GLU A 125 -36.17 13.23 27.40
C GLU A 125 -35.18 12.99 26.24
N LEU A 126 -33.87 13.18 26.46
CA LEU A 126 -32.86 13.11 25.42
C LEU A 126 -32.71 11.68 24.88
N ARG A 127 -32.91 11.53 23.57
CA ARG A 127 -32.85 10.26 22.83
C ARG A 127 -31.62 10.16 21.94
N LYS A 128 -31.09 11.29 21.49
CA LYS A 128 -29.90 11.37 20.63
C LYS A 128 -29.03 12.52 21.07
N LEU A 129 -27.76 12.22 21.34
CA LEU A 129 -26.68 13.17 21.56
C LEU A 129 -25.61 12.94 20.50
N ASP A 130 -25.44 13.91 19.60
CA ASP A 130 -24.49 13.86 18.50
C ASP A 130 -23.63 15.12 18.53
N LEU A 131 -22.37 14.96 18.92
CA LEU A 131 -21.37 16.02 19.01
C LEU A 131 -20.17 15.73 18.11
N ARG A 132 -20.33 14.87 17.10
CA ARG A 132 -19.21 14.39 16.31
C ARG A 132 -18.46 15.50 15.55
N GLY A 133 -17.16 15.32 15.35
CA GLY A 133 -16.34 16.21 14.53
C GLY A 133 -16.20 17.63 15.09
N ASN A 134 -16.06 17.77 16.41
CA ASN A 134 -15.85 19.05 17.09
C ASN A 134 -14.47 19.09 17.80
N ARG A 135 -14.28 20.04 18.71
CA ARG A 135 -13.08 20.19 19.54
C ARG A 135 -13.45 20.13 21.03
N VAL A 136 -14.51 19.39 21.37
CA VAL A 136 -14.96 19.20 22.76
C VAL A 136 -13.88 18.44 23.51
N GLY A 137 -13.45 18.97 24.65
CA GLY A 137 -12.41 18.40 25.51
C GLY A 137 -12.96 17.98 26.88
N GLY A 138 -12.04 17.69 27.81
CA GLY A 138 -12.38 17.21 29.14
C GLY A 138 -12.95 15.80 29.13
N GLN A 139 -13.47 15.37 30.28
CA GLN A 139 -13.97 14.01 30.48
C GLN A 139 -15.41 13.85 30.01
N ILE A 140 -15.79 12.62 29.66
CA ILE A 140 -17.21 12.26 29.52
C ILE A 140 -17.87 12.34 30.90
N PRO A 141 -18.87 13.22 31.14
CA PRO A 141 -19.43 13.39 32.47
C PRO A 141 -20.15 12.12 32.95
N PRO A 142 -19.87 11.61 34.17
CA PRO A 142 -20.58 10.44 34.69
C PRO A 142 -22.10 10.64 34.80
N SER A 143 -22.57 11.90 34.88
CA SER A 143 -23.99 12.24 34.90
C SER A 143 -24.74 11.86 33.61
N LEU A 144 -24.06 11.59 32.49
CA LEU A 144 -24.71 11.03 31.30
C LEU A 144 -25.38 9.67 31.57
N GLY A 145 -24.93 8.95 32.60
CA GLY A 145 -25.60 7.75 33.11
C GLY A 145 -27.05 7.95 33.57
N ASN A 146 -27.49 9.19 33.78
CA ASN A 146 -28.87 9.50 34.17
C ASN A 146 -29.86 9.56 33.00
N LEU A 147 -29.37 9.49 31.75
CA LEU A 147 -30.18 9.66 30.54
C LEU A 147 -30.95 8.39 30.16
N SER A 148 -31.93 8.00 30.97
CA SER A 148 -32.65 6.71 30.90
C SER A 148 -33.40 6.38 29.59
N VAL A 149 -33.43 7.28 28.60
CA VAL A 149 -34.08 7.08 27.29
C VAL A 149 -33.16 7.41 26.11
N LEU A 150 -31.87 7.58 26.37
CA LEU A 150 -30.86 7.85 25.34
C LEU A 150 -30.60 6.59 24.52
N ASN A 151 -30.76 6.71 23.20
CA ASN A 151 -30.57 5.61 22.25
C ASN A 151 -29.23 5.72 21.52
N GLU A 152 -28.79 6.94 21.21
CA GLU A 152 -27.60 7.18 20.39
C GLU A 152 -26.70 8.21 21.08
N LEU A 153 -25.46 7.79 21.36
CA LEU A 153 -24.39 8.65 21.87
C LEU A 153 -23.22 8.65 20.89
N MET A 154 -23.03 9.76 20.19
CA MET A 154 -21.98 9.93 19.17
C MET A 154 -21.13 11.14 19.54
N LEU A 155 -19.91 10.87 20.00
CA LEU A 155 -18.93 11.85 20.48
C LEU A 155 -17.62 11.76 19.70
N ASP A 156 -17.60 11.04 18.59
CA ASP A 156 -16.43 10.74 17.78
C ASP A 156 -15.77 11.99 17.17
N GLY A 157 -14.45 11.91 16.93
CA GLY A 157 -13.68 13.01 16.32
C GLY A 157 -13.65 14.27 17.20
N ASN A 158 -13.34 14.12 18.48
CA ASN A 158 -13.23 15.22 19.47
C ASN A 158 -11.89 15.16 20.21
N ARG A 159 -11.77 15.87 21.34
CA ARG A 159 -10.59 15.91 22.21
C ARG A 159 -10.90 15.38 23.61
N LEU A 160 -11.88 14.49 23.72
CA LEU A 160 -12.30 13.94 25.01
C LEU A 160 -11.18 13.10 25.63
N GLU A 161 -11.00 13.24 26.93
CA GLU A 161 -9.94 12.59 27.71
C GLU A 161 -10.51 11.83 28.92
N GLY A 162 -9.64 11.19 29.69
CA GLY A 162 -10.05 10.35 30.83
C GLY A 162 -10.70 9.04 30.39
N SER A 163 -11.37 8.36 31.33
CA SER A 163 -11.97 7.04 31.09
C SER A 163 -13.43 7.12 30.65
N ILE A 164 -13.88 6.05 29.99
CA ILE A 164 -15.30 5.83 29.74
C ILE A 164 -15.99 5.61 31.10
N PRO A 165 -17.02 6.39 31.47
CA PRO A 165 -17.63 6.28 32.80
C PRO A 165 -18.43 5.00 32.98
N MET A 166 -18.21 4.31 34.11
CA MET A 166 -18.98 3.11 34.49
C MET A 166 -20.49 3.36 34.57
N THR A 167 -20.92 4.59 34.81
CA THR A 167 -22.33 4.97 34.90
C THR A 167 -23.09 4.81 33.59
N LEU A 168 -22.41 4.72 32.43
CA LEU A 168 -23.04 4.46 31.14
C LEU A 168 -23.72 3.08 31.07
N ARG A 169 -23.38 2.16 31.97
CA ARG A 169 -24.03 0.84 32.11
C ARG A 169 -25.56 0.91 32.27
N GLU A 170 -26.07 2.01 32.84
CA GLU A 170 -27.50 2.18 33.16
C GLU A 170 -28.31 2.77 31.98
N VAL A 171 -27.65 3.10 30.87
CA VAL A 171 -28.26 3.81 29.74
C VAL A 171 -28.63 2.81 28.63
N PRO A 172 -29.88 2.80 28.12
CA PRO A 172 -30.33 1.85 27.10
C PRO A 172 -29.89 2.24 25.67
N MET A 173 -28.60 2.55 25.49
CA MET A 173 -28.08 2.99 24.20
C MET A 173 -27.96 1.80 23.23
N LYS A 174 -28.27 2.07 21.96
CA LYS A 174 -28.02 1.16 20.84
C LYS A 174 -26.68 1.45 20.16
N VAL A 175 -26.27 2.71 20.16
CA VAL A 175 -25.06 3.17 19.47
C VAL A 175 -24.20 3.94 20.46
N LEU A 176 -22.96 3.49 20.64
CA LEU A 176 -21.91 4.17 21.39
C LEU A 176 -20.71 4.40 20.47
N TRP A 177 -20.57 5.63 19.97
CA TRP A 177 -19.43 6.04 19.15
C TRP A 177 -18.62 7.10 19.88
N VAL A 178 -17.38 6.76 20.23
CA VAL A 178 -16.43 7.66 20.88
C VAL A 178 -15.04 7.57 20.22
N TYR A 179 -14.98 7.04 18.99
CA TYR A 179 -13.74 6.87 18.23
C TYR A 179 -13.04 8.20 17.92
N SER A 180 -11.74 8.14 17.64
CA SER A 180 -10.89 9.30 17.36
C SER A 180 -10.99 10.39 18.44
N ASN A 181 -10.72 10.01 19.70
CA ASN A 181 -10.60 10.89 20.86
C ASN A 181 -9.26 10.63 21.59
N GLN A 182 -9.09 11.18 22.79
CA GLN A 182 -7.93 10.97 23.67
C GLN A 182 -8.32 10.18 24.93
N LEU A 183 -9.34 9.32 24.84
CA LEU A 183 -9.79 8.51 25.97
C LEU A 183 -8.69 7.54 26.40
N SER A 184 -8.69 7.21 27.69
CA SER A 184 -7.61 6.49 28.35
C SER A 184 -8.09 5.62 29.51
N GLY A 185 -7.23 4.73 29.96
CA GLY A 185 -7.54 3.79 31.05
C GLY A 185 -8.31 2.58 30.56
N ASP A 186 -8.65 1.70 31.51
CA ASP A 186 -9.28 0.42 31.17
C ASP A 186 -10.69 0.62 30.63
N PHE A 187 -11.04 -0.15 29.57
CA PHE A 187 -12.42 -0.24 29.12
C PHE A 187 -13.28 -0.84 30.25
N PRO A 188 -14.27 -0.09 30.78
CA PRO A 188 -15.07 -0.54 31.92
C PRO A 188 -16.02 -1.66 31.52
N ASP A 189 -16.39 -2.53 32.47
CA ASP A 189 -17.44 -3.53 32.25
C ASP A 189 -18.84 -2.91 32.30
N ILE A 190 -19.15 -2.11 31.29
CA ILE A 190 -20.47 -1.47 31.08
C ILE A 190 -21.44 -2.37 30.32
N ILE A 191 -21.10 -3.66 30.14
CA ILE A 191 -21.87 -4.61 29.34
C ILE A 191 -22.50 -5.70 30.22
N THR A 192 -21.73 -6.31 31.13
CA THR A 192 -22.18 -7.51 31.86
C THR A 192 -23.34 -7.23 32.82
N ASN A 193 -24.51 -7.82 32.52
CA ASN A 193 -25.75 -7.66 33.31
C ASN A 193 -26.11 -6.17 33.49
N THR A 194 -26.19 -5.45 32.38
CA THR A 194 -26.43 -4.00 32.35
C THR A 194 -27.52 -3.62 31.34
N THR A 195 -28.16 -2.48 31.55
CA THR A 195 -29.13 -1.91 30.61
C THR A 195 -28.51 -1.61 29.26
N LEU A 196 -27.24 -1.15 29.24
CA LEU A 196 -26.51 -0.91 28.00
C LEU A 196 -26.29 -2.21 27.23
N GLY A 197 -25.77 -3.26 27.89
CA GLY A 197 -25.56 -4.57 27.29
C GLY A 197 -26.83 -5.16 26.66
N ASP A 198 -27.99 -4.98 27.28
CA ASP A 198 -29.28 -5.48 26.76
C ASP A 198 -29.75 -4.77 25.47
N ASN A 199 -29.19 -3.60 25.14
CA ASN A 199 -29.65 -2.74 24.06
C ASN A 199 -28.59 -2.43 22.99
N LEU A 200 -27.31 -2.61 23.29
CA LEU A 200 -26.20 -2.23 22.42
C LEU A 200 -26.23 -3.02 21.10
N VAL A 201 -26.07 -2.28 20.01
CA VAL A 201 -26.04 -2.81 18.63
C VAL A 201 -24.71 -2.43 17.96
N ARG A 202 -24.16 -1.26 18.28
CA ARG A 202 -22.92 -0.75 17.70
C ARG A 202 -22.00 -0.16 18.75
N LEU A 203 -20.74 -0.59 18.72
CA LEU A 203 -19.69 -0.05 19.57
C LEU A 203 -18.51 0.38 18.70
N ASP A 204 -18.15 1.66 18.77
CA ASP A 204 -16.92 2.14 18.16
C ASP A 204 -16.12 3.03 19.12
N ILE A 205 -14.97 2.53 19.54
CA ILE A 205 -13.99 3.21 20.39
C ILE A 205 -12.64 3.38 19.70
N THR A 206 -12.58 3.16 18.39
CA THR A 206 -11.35 3.10 17.59
C THR A 206 -10.49 4.35 17.72
N GLY A 207 -9.17 4.21 17.71
CA GLY A 207 -8.25 5.35 17.64
C GLY A 207 -8.17 6.19 18.92
N ASN A 208 -8.48 5.62 20.09
CA ASN A 208 -8.24 6.20 21.40
C ASN A 208 -6.96 5.62 22.00
N ARG A 209 -5.80 6.01 21.45
CA ARG A 209 -4.44 5.44 21.65
C ARG A 209 -3.99 5.05 23.07
N HIS A 210 -4.74 5.36 24.12
CA HIS A 210 -4.46 5.06 25.52
C HIS A 210 -5.56 4.24 26.24
N ILE A 211 -6.58 3.72 25.55
CA ILE A 211 -7.53 2.74 26.13
C ILE A 211 -6.83 1.41 26.34
N THR A 212 -6.92 0.87 27.55
CA THR A 212 -6.31 -0.39 28.01
C THR A 212 -7.38 -1.38 28.49
N GLY A 213 -6.98 -2.47 29.16
CA GLY A 213 -7.90 -3.47 29.70
C GLY A 213 -8.28 -4.55 28.69
N THR A 214 -9.43 -5.19 28.90
CA THR A 214 -9.98 -6.25 28.03
C THR A 214 -11.40 -5.91 27.63
N LEU A 215 -11.88 -6.49 26.52
CA LEU A 215 -13.32 -6.54 26.27
C LEU A 215 -13.99 -7.51 27.26
N PRO A 216 -15.14 -7.16 27.88
CA PRO A 216 -15.88 -8.09 28.72
C PRO A 216 -16.43 -9.25 27.88
N ASP A 217 -16.27 -10.50 28.33
CA ASP A 217 -16.74 -11.70 27.59
C ASP A 217 -18.23 -11.65 27.22
N SER A 218 -19.03 -10.94 28.01
CA SER A 218 -20.47 -10.73 27.79
C SER A 218 -20.77 -10.00 26.47
N ILE A 219 -19.83 -9.21 25.92
CA ILE A 219 -20.02 -8.50 24.64
C ILE A 219 -20.25 -9.48 23.48
N TRP A 220 -19.62 -10.65 23.53
CA TRP A 220 -19.73 -11.70 22.51
C TRP A 220 -21.06 -12.47 22.59
N ARG A 221 -21.89 -12.22 23.61
CA ARG A 221 -23.20 -12.84 23.79
C ARG A 221 -24.37 -11.90 23.42
N LEU A 222 -24.06 -10.70 22.93
CA LEU A 222 -25.08 -9.73 22.54
C LEU A 222 -25.64 -10.10 21.17
N THR A 223 -26.74 -10.85 21.17
CA THR A 223 -27.42 -11.38 19.96
C THR A 223 -27.95 -10.32 18.97
N ARG A 224 -27.93 -9.04 19.34
CA ARG A 224 -28.35 -7.90 18.50
C ARG A 224 -27.19 -7.04 18.02
N MET A 225 -25.96 -7.42 18.33
CA MET A 225 -24.79 -6.65 17.93
C MET A 225 -24.61 -6.76 16.41
N TRP A 226 -24.34 -5.63 15.78
CA TRP A 226 -24.02 -5.50 14.36
C TRP A 226 -22.52 -5.35 14.18
N ASP A 227 -21.92 -4.38 14.87
CA ASP A 227 -20.50 -4.06 14.72
C ASP A 227 -19.80 -3.82 16.06
N ILE A 228 -18.55 -4.28 16.12
CA ILE A 228 -17.58 -3.94 17.18
C ILE A 228 -16.32 -3.41 16.52
N ALA A 229 -15.99 -2.15 16.78
CA ALA A 229 -14.77 -1.51 16.34
C ALA A 229 -14.00 -0.96 17.55
N VAL A 230 -12.83 -1.56 17.82
CA VAL A 230 -11.94 -1.16 18.91
C VAL A 230 -10.51 -0.98 18.44
N GLY A 231 -10.31 -0.83 17.13
CA GLY A 231 -8.99 -0.76 16.51
C GLY A 231 -8.14 0.40 17.05
N ASN A 232 -6.82 0.33 16.88
CA ASN A 232 -5.89 1.42 17.21
C ASN A 232 -5.95 1.87 18.69
N ASN A 233 -5.93 0.91 19.61
CA ASN A 233 -5.94 1.11 21.07
C ASN A 233 -4.78 0.33 21.73
N GLN A 234 -4.78 0.15 23.05
CA GLN A 234 -3.82 -0.69 23.78
C GLN A 234 -4.52 -1.84 24.51
N MET A 235 -5.66 -2.31 23.99
CA MET A 235 -6.45 -3.36 24.60
C MET A 235 -5.74 -4.71 24.53
N THR A 236 -6.00 -5.54 25.53
CA THR A 236 -5.41 -6.87 25.72
C THR A 236 -6.52 -7.91 25.86
N GLY A 237 -6.13 -9.18 25.98
CA GLY A 237 -7.05 -10.27 26.28
C GLY A 237 -7.14 -11.26 25.13
N ARG A 238 -7.98 -12.28 25.31
CA ARG A 238 -8.26 -13.32 24.32
C ARG A 238 -9.69 -13.19 23.82
N LEU A 239 -9.95 -13.70 22.62
CA LEU A 239 -11.31 -13.99 22.19
C LEU A 239 -11.85 -15.22 22.94
N PRO A 240 -13.14 -15.26 23.31
CA PRO A 240 -13.71 -16.40 24.02
C PRO A 240 -13.81 -17.63 23.11
N GLU A 241 -13.61 -18.82 23.67
CA GLU A 241 -13.66 -20.08 22.90
C GLU A 241 -15.06 -20.39 22.35
N ASP A 242 -16.12 -19.93 23.01
CA ASP A 242 -17.53 -20.21 22.69
C ASP A 242 -18.30 -18.93 22.30
N ILE A 243 -17.99 -18.37 21.12
CA ILE A 243 -18.82 -17.31 20.50
C ILE A 243 -20.14 -17.95 20.01
N PRO A 244 -21.31 -17.51 20.50
CA PRO A 244 -22.60 -18.00 20.01
C PRO A 244 -22.84 -17.56 18.56
N VAL A 245 -23.85 -18.16 17.90
CA VAL A 245 -24.27 -17.70 16.58
C VAL A 245 -24.87 -16.29 16.69
N LEU A 246 -24.23 -15.31 16.05
CA LEU A 246 -24.69 -13.91 16.00
C LEU A 246 -25.17 -13.61 14.57
N PRO A 247 -26.48 -13.66 14.30
CA PRO A 247 -27.01 -13.61 12.93
C PRO A 247 -26.99 -12.23 12.29
N GLU A 248 -26.70 -11.19 13.07
CA GLU A 248 -26.76 -9.79 12.64
C GLU A 248 -25.38 -9.11 12.68
N PHE A 249 -24.32 -9.86 13.02
CA PHE A 249 -22.98 -9.33 13.26
C PHE A 249 -22.16 -9.32 11.96
N ASP A 250 -21.90 -8.13 11.41
CA ASP A 250 -21.34 -7.94 10.07
C ASP A 250 -19.92 -7.34 10.05
N TYR A 251 -19.44 -6.74 11.16
CA TYR A 251 -18.13 -6.06 11.19
C TYR A 251 -17.39 -6.26 12.51
N LEU A 252 -16.15 -6.77 12.44
CA LEU A 252 -15.23 -6.86 13.58
C LEU A 252 -13.89 -6.20 13.28
N ASP A 253 -13.58 -5.13 13.99
CA ASP A 253 -12.27 -4.49 13.99
C ASP A 253 -11.63 -4.50 15.38
N LEU A 254 -10.59 -5.31 15.53
CA LEU A 254 -9.71 -5.37 16.69
C LEU A 254 -8.29 -4.90 16.37
N SER A 255 -8.07 -4.32 15.18
CA SER A 255 -6.75 -4.02 14.61
C SER A 255 -5.87 -3.19 15.54
N ASN A 256 -4.55 -3.32 15.43
CA ASN A 256 -3.58 -2.44 16.08
C ASN A 256 -3.81 -2.33 17.61
N ASN A 257 -3.78 -3.47 18.29
CA ASN A 257 -3.97 -3.64 19.72
C ASN A 257 -2.93 -4.63 20.29
N LYS A 258 -3.20 -5.20 21.48
CA LYS A 258 -2.37 -6.21 22.15
C LYS A 258 -3.19 -7.48 22.47
N PHE A 259 -4.21 -7.79 21.68
CA PHE A 259 -4.95 -9.04 21.82
C PHE A 259 -4.03 -10.23 21.52
N TYR A 260 -4.27 -11.38 22.15
CA TYR A 260 -3.38 -12.53 22.07
C TYR A 260 -4.12 -13.87 22.18
N GLY A 261 -3.39 -14.97 21.97
CA GLY A 261 -3.95 -16.32 21.99
C GLY A 261 -4.45 -16.76 20.62
N PRO A 262 -5.09 -17.95 20.54
CA PRO A 262 -5.64 -18.44 19.29
C PRO A 262 -6.88 -17.66 18.84
N LEU A 263 -7.11 -17.61 17.53
CA LEU A 263 -8.42 -17.28 16.98
C LEU A 263 -9.33 -18.52 17.17
N PRO A 264 -10.45 -18.43 17.91
CA PRO A 264 -11.24 -19.60 18.27
C PRO A 264 -12.01 -20.16 17.06
N GLU A 265 -12.27 -21.46 17.03
CA GLU A 265 -13.12 -22.10 16.00
C GLU A 265 -14.57 -21.57 16.00
N SER A 266 -15.03 -21.01 17.10
CA SER A 266 -16.35 -20.37 17.15
C SER A 266 -16.42 -19.04 16.39
N ILE A 267 -15.31 -18.52 15.86
CA ILE A 267 -15.35 -17.35 14.97
C ILE A 267 -16.24 -17.61 13.75
N GLY A 268 -16.29 -18.86 13.26
CA GLY A 268 -17.18 -19.28 12.18
C GLY A 268 -18.68 -19.24 12.51
N ASN A 269 -19.08 -18.83 13.72
CA ASN A 269 -20.47 -18.63 14.12
C ASN A 269 -21.01 -17.22 13.79
N LEU A 270 -20.30 -16.46 12.95
CA LEU A 270 -20.68 -15.11 12.52
C LEU A 270 -21.05 -15.12 11.02
N PRO A 271 -22.19 -15.72 10.63
CA PRO A 271 -22.44 -16.13 9.24
C PRO A 271 -22.50 -14.98 8.22
N ILE A 272 -22.79 -13.75 8.68
CA ILE A 272 -22.90 -12.57 7.81
C ILE A 272 -21.72 -11.60 7.98
N LEU A 273 -20.63 -12.03 8.64
CA LEU A 273 -19.45 -11.19 8.84
C LEU A 273 -18.85 -10.82 7.47
N LEU A 274 -18.77 -9.52 7.20
CA LEU A 274 -18.22 -8.95 5.96
C LEU A 274 -16.72 -8.68 6.13
N ASP A 275 -16.35 -8.03 7.23
CA ASP A 275 -14.96 -7.61 7.49
C ASP A 275 -14.48 -8.17 8.83
N LEU A 276 -13.36 -8.91 8.77
CA LEU A 276 -12.63 -9.37 9.95
C LEU A 276 -11.23 -8.75 9.95
N LEU A 277 -11.08 -7.66 10.71
CA LEU A 277 -9.85 -6.88 10.80
C LEU A 277 -9.20 -7.10 12.18
N ILE A 278 -8.17 -7.93 12.24
CA ILE A 278 -7.45 -8.22 13.50
C ILE A 278 -5.93 -8.07 13.36
N ASP A 279 -5.48 -7.32 12.35
CA ASP A 279 -4.08 -7.03 12.08
C ASP A 279 -3.39 -6.31 13.24
N GLY A 280 -2.06 -6.36 13.31
CA GLY A 280 -1.29 -5.58 14.28
C GLY A 280 -1.58 -5.97 15.74
N ASN A 281 -1.66 -7.28 16.00
CA ASN A 281 -1.94 -7.84 17.32
C ASN A 281 -0.90 -8.93 17.67
N ASN A 282 -1.15 -9.66 18.76
CA ASN A 282 -0.31 -10.77 19.19
C ASN A 282 -1.09 -12.10 19.19
N PHE A 283 -2.06 -12.26 18.28
CA PHE A 283 -2.73 -13.54 18.04
C PHE A 283 -1.72 -14.58 17.56
N SER A 284 -1.95 -15.85 17.89
CA SER A 284 -0.99 -16.93 17.67
C SER A 284 -1.68 -18.24 17.30
N SER A 285 -0.90 -19.31 17.17
CA SER A 285 -1.39 -20.67 16.85
C SER A 285 -1.91 -20.79 15.42
N GLN A 286 -2.51 -21.95 15.11
CA GLN A 286 -3.02 -22.25 13.77
C GLN A 286 -4.29 -21.47 13.46
N LEU A 287 -4.48 -21.17 12.18
CA LEU A 287 -5.68 -20.56 11.66
C LEU A 287 -6.85 -21.58 11.71
N PRO A 288 -8.04 -21.20 12.22
CA PRO A 288 -9.17 -22.10 12.33
C PRO A 288 -9.80 -22.37 10.96
N ALA A 289 -10.16 -23.63 10.69
CA ALA A 289 -10.80 -24.03 9.45
C ALA A 289 -12.23 -23.45 9.33
N SER A 290 -12.89 -23.21 10.48
CA SER A 290 -14.22 -22.62 10.58
C SER A 290 -14.37 -21.22 10.00
N ILE A 291 -13.28 -20.50 9.70
CA ILE A 291 -13.38 -19.25 8.91
C ILE A 291 -14.10 -19.51 7.58
N ALA A 292 -13.98 -20.71 7.00
CA ALA A 292 -14.73 -21.12 5.81
C ALA A 292 -16.27 -21.05 5.95
N ASN A 293 -16.81 -20.96 7.18
CA ASN A 293 -18.24 -20.79 7.43
C ASN A 293 -18.69 -19.32 7.30
N LEU A 294 -17.77 -18.36 7.19
CA LEU A 294 -18.04 -16.93 7.02
C LEU A 294 -18.33 -16.65 5.55
N THR A 295 -19.49 -17.09 5.05
CA THR A 295 -19.77 -17.10 3.62
C THR A 295 -19.91 -15.71 3.00
N ASP A 296 -20.21 -14.69 3.79
CA ASP A 296 -20.35 -13.31 3.33
C ASP A 296 -19.06 -12.50 3.50
N LEU A 297 -17.96 -13.12 3.98
CA LEU A 297 -16.69 -12.46 4.24
C LEU A 297 -16.09 -11.90 2.95
N ILE A 298 -15.85 -10.58 2.93
CA ILE A 298 -15.27 -9.82 1.82
C ILE A 298 -13.78 -9.56 2.09
N GLN A 299 -13.46 -9.14 3.32
CA GLN A 299 -12.10 -8.79 3.73
C GLN A 299 -11.68 -9.55 4.98
N LEU A 300 -10.52 -10.21 4.88
CA LEU A 300 -9.86 -10.89 5.99
C LEU A 300 -8.45 -10.30 6.17
N ASP A 301 -8.26 -9.53 7.23
CA ASP A 301 -6.97 -8.91 7.55
C ASP A 301 -6.39 -9.43 8.86
N LEU A 302 -5.34 -10.25 8.72
CA LEU A 302 -4.66 -10.98 9.77
C LEU A 302 -3.18 -10.58 9.89
N ARG A 303 -2.76 -9.51 9.20
CA ARG A 303 -1.35 -9.10 9.09
C ARG A 303 -0.71 -8.82 10.44
N ASN A 304 0.61 -8.90 10.52
CA ASN A 304 1.37 -8.49 11.71
C ASN A 304 0.86 -9.18 13.00
N ASN A 305 0.85 -10.51 12.98
CA ASN A 305 0.48 -11.36 14.11
C ASN A 305 1.50 -12.50 14.28
N ASN A 306 1.20 -13.49 15.11
CA ASN A 306 2.03 -14.68 15.32
C ASN A 306 1.34 -15.97 14.85
N PHE A 307 0.43 -15.90 13.87
CA PHE A 307 -0.22 -17.10 13.32
C PHE A 307 0.82 -18.03 12.69
N GLU A 308 0.67 -19.34 12.87
CA GLU A 308 1.63 -20.35 12.43
C GLU A 308 0.94 -21.56 11.79
N GLY A 309 1.74 -22.41 11.12
CA GLY A 309 1.21 -23.59 10.44
C GLY A 309 0.68 -23.27 9.04
N ALA A 310 -0.13 -24.17 8.50
CA ALA A 310 -0.71 -24.03 7.17
C ALA A 310 -1.99 -23.20 7.20
N ILE A 311 -2.29 -22.52 6.09
CA ILE A 311 -3.63 -22.01 5.83
C ILE A 311 -4.55 -23.22 5.56
N PRO A 312 -5.73 -23.32 6.21
CA PRO A 312 -6.65 -24.44 6.01
C PRO A 312 -7.14 -24.54 4.55
N ASP A 313 -7.16 -25.75 3.99
CA ASP A 313 -7.69 -26.00 2.64
C ASP A 313 -9.19 -25.65 2.54
N GLU A 314 -9.92 -25.71 3.65
CA GLU A 314 -11.35 -25.36 3.75
C GLU A 314 -11.65 -23.92 3.30
N TRP A 315 -10.67 -23.01 3.37
CA TRP A 315 -10.85 -21.61 2.95
C TRP A 315 -11.07 -21.47 1.44
N GLU A 316 -10.80 -22.51 0.63
CA GLU A 316 -11.22 -22.58 -0.77
C GLU A 316 -12.74 -22.32 -0.94
N ALA A 317 -13.53 -22.63 0.08
CA ALA A 317 -14.99 -22.51 0.07
C ALA A 317 -15.54 -21.09 0.35
N LEU A 318 -14.69 -20.08 0.61
CA LEU A 318 -15.11 -18.71 0.93
C LEU A 318 -15.57 -17.93 -0.33
N PRO A 319 -16.87 -17.89 -0.65
CA PRO A 319 -17.34 -17.58 -2.00
C PRO A 319 -17.21 -16.08 -2.38
N ASN A 320 -17.14 -15.21 -1.37
CA ASN A 320 -17.18 -13.76 -1.52
C ASN A 320 -15.89 -13.05 -1.09
N LEU A 321 -14.85 -13.80 -0.70
CA LEU A 321 -13.62 -13.20 -0.19
C LEU A 321 -12.85 -12.53 -1.33
N GLU A 322 -12.72 -11.21 -1.27
CA GLU A 322 -12.02 -10.40 -2.27
C GLU A 322 -10.59 -10.06 -1.83
N GLN A 323 -10.36 -9.90 -0.52
CA GLN A 323 -9.10 -9.43 0.03
C GLN A 323 -8.65 -10.30 1.20
N LEU A 324 -7.49 -10.95 1.02
CA LEU A 324 -6.87 -11.81 2.01
C LEU A 324 -5.48 -11.28 2.37
N TYR A 325 -5.33 -10.75 3.58
CA TYR A 325 -4.06 -10.24 4.06
C TYR A 325 -3.55 -11.06 5.25
N LEU A 326 -2.41 -11.69 5.08
CA LEU A 326 -1.75 -12.59 6.03
C LEU A 326 -0.25 -12.28 6.20
N SER A 327 0.20 -11.13 5.70
CA SER A 327 1.61 -10.71 5.79
C SER A 327 2.14 -10.69 7.22
N ASP A 328 3.45 -10.82 7.37
CA ASP A 328 4.16 -10.67 8.66
C ASP A 328 3.60 -11.59 9.75
N ASN A 329 3.57 -12.89 9.44
CA ASN A 329 3.17 -13.97 10.33
C ASN A 329 4.22 -15.10 10.30
N LYS A 330 3.86 -16.31 10.74
CA LYS A 330 4.72 -17.52 10.74
C LYS A 330 4.08 -18.66 9.93
N ILE A 331 3.25 -18.33 8.94
CA ILE A 331 2.56 -19.29 8.08
C ILE A 331 3.58 -20.09 7.26
N THR A 332 3.39 -21.39 7.16
CA THR A 332 4.35 -22.32 6.53
C THR A 332 3.90 -22.87 5.19
N GLN A 333 2.60 -22.87 4.89
CA GLN A 333 2.04 -23.45 3.66
C GLN A 333 0.77 -22.71 3.20
N LEU A 334 0.64 -22.58 1.88
CA LEU A 334 -0.58 -22.12 1.20
C LEU A 334 -1.61 -23.26 1.10
N PRO A 335 -2.92 -22.95 0.98
CA PRO A 335 -3.93 -23.97 0.69
C PRO A 335 -3.80 -24.44 -0.77
N LYS A 336 -4.33 -25.63 -1.09
CA LYS A 336 -4.22 -26.23 -2.45
C LYS A 336 -4.74 -25.32 -3.57
N SER A 337 -5.75 -24.53 -3.28
CA SER A 337 -6.36 -23.54 -4.18
C SER A 337 -6.63 -22.25 -3.39
N PRO A 338 -6.64 -21.09 -4.06
CA PRO A 338 -7.09 -19.86 -3.42
C PRO A 338 -8.59 -19.96 -3.08
N PRO A 339 -9.06 -19.19 -2.08
CA PRO A 339 -10.47 -18.88 -1.90
C PRO A 339 -11.17 -18.57 -3.23
N CYS A 340 -12.15 -19.39 -3.62
CA CYS A 340 -12.91 -19.20 -4.85
C CYS A 340 -13.99 -18.15 -4.62
N CYS A 341 -14.41 -17.32 -5.57
CA CYS A 341 -14.02 -17.21 -6.97
C CYS A 341 -13.74 -15.74 -7.35
N VAL A 342 -13.72 -14.86 -6.35
CA VAL A 342 -13.64 -13.41 -6.51
C VAL A 342 -12.41 -12.82 -5.81
N LEU A 343 -11.52 -13.65 -5.26
CA LEU A 343 -10.30 -13.21 -4.60
C LEU A 343 -9.48 -12.36 -5.56
N ARG A 344 -9.27 -11.09 -5.21
CA ARG A 344 -8.51 -10.12 -6.00
C ARG A 344 -7.12 -9.90 -5.44
N VAL A 345 -7.00 -9.82 -4.12
CA VAL A 345 -5.74 -9.52 -3.44
C VAL A 345 -5.44 -10.60 -2.42
N ALA A 346 -4.25 -11.17 -2.50
CA ALA A 346 -3.72 -12.11 -1.53
C ALA A 346 -2.30 -11.69 -1.14
N ASP A 347 -2.10 -11.34 0.13
CA ASP A 347 -0.78 -10.95 0.65
C ASP A 347 -0.32 -11.93 1.74
N PHE A 348 0.72 -12.69 1.43
CA PHE A 348 1.40 -13.61 2.32
C PHE A 348 2.85 -13.23 2.56
N SER A 349 3.23 -11.98 2.27
CA SER A 349 4.60 -11.53 2.43
C SER A 349 5.10 -11.66 3.87
N GLY A 350 6.40 -11.82 4.11
CA GLY A 350 6.96 -11.85 5.47
C GLY A 350 6.55 -13.07 6.30
N ASN A 351 6.39 -14.24 5.67
CA ASN A 351 6.01 -15.49 6.33
C ASN A 351 7.14 -16.55 6.28
N LYS A 352 6.81 -17.81 6.56
CA LYS A 352 7.71 -18.96 6.49
C LYS A 352 7.25 -19.97 5.45
N LEU A 353 6.57 -19.52 4.39
CA LEU A 353 6.05 -20.40 3.34
C LEU A 353 7.18 -21.20 2.72
N THR A 354 7.06 -22.53 2.64
CA THR A 354 8.03 -23.44 2.02
C THR A 354 7.39 -24.21 0.87
N GLY A 355 8.18 -24.91 0.06
CA GLY A 355 7.70 -25.61 -1.13
C GLY A 355 7.40 -24.62 -2.26
N GLY A 356 6.37 -24.86 -3.06
CA GLY A 356 5.96 -23.93 -4.11
C GLY A 356 4.52 -23.51 -4.10
N ILE A 357 4.19 -22.62 -5.04
CA ILE A 357 2.84 -22.10 -5.24
C ILE A 357 1.96 -23.24 -5.77
N PRO A 358 0.94 -23.70 -5.01
CA PRO A 358 0.13 -24.84 -5.40
C PRO A 358 -0.59 -24.64 -6.74
N ALA A 359 -0.80 -25.72 -7.49
CA ALA A 359 -1.40 -25.72 -8.82
C ALA A 359 -2.71 -24.90 -8.94
N GLY A 360 -3.54 -24.90 -7.90
CA GLY A 360 -4.83 -24.19 -7.89
C GLY A 360 -4.69 -22.66 -7.98
N TRP A 361 -3.60 -22.08 -7.47
CA TRP A 361 -3.34 -20.63 -7.48
C TRP A 361 -3.10 -20.08 -8.89
N TRP A 362 -2.49 -20.89 -9.75
CA TRP A 362 -2.25 -20.56 -11.17
C TRP A 362 -3.53 -20.56 -12.00
N ASN A 363 -4.59 -21.21 -11.53
CA ASN A 363 -5.87 -21.30 -12.23
C ASN A 363 -6.87 -20.21 -11.82
N SER A 364 -6.49 -19.29 -10.94
CA SER A 364 -7.39 -18.22 -10.50
C SER A 364 -7.63 -17.19 -11.60
N SER A 365 -8.89 -17.01 -12.00
CA SER A 365 -9.30 -16.01 -13.00
C SER A 365 -9.54 -14.62 -12.41
N SER A 366 -9.81 -14.54 -11.11
CA SER A 366 -10.12 -13.31 -10.39
C SER A 366 -8.92 -12.66 -9.71
N LEU A 367 -7.89 -13.45 -9.36
CA LEU A 367 -6.72 -12.94 -8.66
C LEU A 367 -6.02 -11.86 -9.49
N ARG A 368 -5.76 -10.73 -8.85
CA ARG A 368 -5.07 -9.58 -9.41
C ARG A 368 -3.71 -9.48 -8.75
N GLU A 369 -3.66 -9.42 -7.43
CA GLU A 369 -2.45 -9.19 -6.68
C GLU A 369 -2.13 -10.40 -5.79
N LEU A 370 -0.91 -10.93 -5.92
CA LEU A 370 -0.38 -12.01 -5.10
C LEU A 370 1.00 -11.62 -4.57
N TYR A 371 1.07 -11.30 -3.28
CA TYR A 371 2.32 -10.98 -2.59
C TYR A 371 2.79 -12.17 -1.78
N LEU A 372 4.04 -12.58 -2.01
CA LEU A 372 4.72 -13.75 -1.46
C LEU A 372 6.18 -13.42 -1.10
N SER A 373 6.58 -12.14 -1.13
CA SER A 373 7.92 -11.70 -0.77
C SER A 373 8.29 -12.09 0.67
N ASN A 374 9.59 -12.16 0.99
CA ASN A 374 10.08 -12.49 2.33
C ASN A 374 9.55 -13.83 2.90
N ASN A 375 9.57 -14.91 2.10
CA ASN A 375 9.21 -16.29 2.47
C ASN A 375 10.40 -17.29 2.35
N GLN A 376 10.13 -18.59 2.24
CA GLN A 376 11.11 -19.67 2.08
C GLN A 376 10.73 -20.62 0.92
N LEU A 377 10.06 -20.09 -0.11
CA LEU A 377 9.60 -20.89 -1.24
C LEU A 377 10.81 -21.44 -2.02
N THR A 378 10.72 -22.68 -2.46
CA THR A 378 11.75 -23.37 -3.25
C THR A 378 11.30 -23.62 -4.68
N GLU A 379 10.00 -23.59 -4.92
CA GLU A 379 9.38 -23.80 -6.24
C GLU A 379 8.40 -22.65 -6.52
N TRP A 380 8.33 -22.16 -7.75
CA TRP A 380 7.42 -21.06 -8.11
C TRP A 380 6.91 -21.15 -9.53
N GLN A 381 7.26 -22.21 -10.26
CA GLN A 381 6.80 -22.39 -11.62
C GLN A 381 5.39 -23.01 -11.62
N PRO A 382 4.52 -22.64 -12.57
CA PRO A 382 3.27 -23.36 -12.80
C PRO A 382 3.55 -24.81 -13.23
N PRO A 383 2.60 -25.75 -13.02
CA PRO A 383 2.78 -27.15 -13.42
C PRO A 383 2.92 -27.33 -14.94
N GLU A 384 3.85 -28.18 -15.40
CA GLU A 384 4.17 -28.40 -16.84
C GLU A 384 3.01 -29.01 -17.69
N ASP A 385 2.02 -29.63 -17.06
CA ASP A 385 1.09 -30.58 -17.72
C ASP A 385 -0.27 -30.00 -18.16
N ARG A 386 -0.39 -28.70 -18.48
CA ARG A 386 -1.64 -28.15 -19.01
C ARG A 386 -1.65 -28.02 -20.54
N LYS A 387 -2.64 -28.65 -21.18
CA LYS A 387 -3.15 -28.22 -22.49
C LYS A 387 -4.05 -27.02 -22.25
N ALA A 388 -3.74 -25.87 -22.85
CA ALA A 388 -4.53 -24.64 -22.78
C ALA A 388 -6.05 -24.92 -22.86
N PRO A 389 -6.88 -24.35 -21.96
CA PRO A 389 -8.33 -24.43 -22.09
C PRO A 389 -8.77 -23.75 -23.39
N ALA A 390 -9.79 -24.31 -24.04
CA ALA A 390 -10.46 -23.60 -25.13
C ALA A 390 -11.06 -22.30 -24.56
N PRO A 391 -10.95 -21.16 -25.27
CA PRO A 391 -11.58 -19.91 -24.83
C PRO A 391 -13.10 -20.12 -24.72
N ASP A 392 -13.65 -19.82 -23.54
CA ASP A 392 -15.08 -19.84 -23.28
C ASP A 392 -15.79 -18.78 -24.13
N ASN A 393 -16.84 -19.23 -24.81
CA ASN A 393 -17.55 -18.49 -25.84
C ASN A 393 -18.76 -17.72 -25.29
N ASP A 394 -18.73 -17.31 -24.02
CA ASP A 394 -19.84 -16.61 -23.37
C ASP A 394 -19.35 -15.28 -22.77
N THR A 395 -19.40 -14.22 -23.59
CA THR A 395 -19.46 -12.84 -23.11
C THR A 395 -20.80 -12.23 -23.51
N ASP A 396 -21.79 -12.37 -22.63
CA ASP A 396 -22.91 -11.45 -22.57
C ASP A 396 -23.29 -11.25 -21.09
N GLY A 397 -22.75 -10.20 -20.48
CA GLY A 397 -22.95 -9.89 -19.07
C GLY A 397 -22.43 -8.50 -18.75
N ALA A 398 -23.36 -7.54 -18.70
CA ALA A 398 -23.11 -6.14 -18.44
C ALA A 398 -22.28 -5.90 -17.16
N LEU A 399 -21.16 -5.21 -17.31
CA LEU A 399 -20.43 -4.57 -16.21
C LEU A 399 -21.25 -3.36 -15.76
N GLU A 400 -22.00 -3.49 -14.67
CA GLU A 400 -22.51 -2.33 -13.95
C GLU A 400 -21.34 -1.66 -13.23
N GLU A 401 -21.07 -0.40 -13.61
CA GLU A 401 -20.20 0.52 -12.88
C GLU A 401 -20.66 0.62 -11.42
N ARG A 402 -19.81 0.16 -10.49
CA ARG A 402 -19.78 0.65 -9.12
C ARG A 402 -18.42 1.25 -8.84
N ASP A 403 -18.44 2.56 -8.60
CA ASP A 403 -17.31 3.42 -8.26
C ASP A 403 -16.67 3.06 -6.90
N ASP A 404 -15.39 3.43 -6.78
CA ASP A 404 -14.55 3.51 -5.57
C ASP A 404 -13.98 2.21 -4.94
N TYR A 405 -13.25 1.40 -5.72
CA TYR A 405 -12.06 0.69 -5.22
C TYR A 405 -11.00 0.68 -6.32
N ALA A 406 -9.79 1.15 -6.02
CA ALA A 406 -8.69 1.19 -6.97
C ALA A 406 -8.44 -0.22 -7.53
N MET A 407 -8.72 -0.43 -8.82
CA MET A 407 -8.31 -1.65 -9.51
C MET A 407 -6.79 -1.62 -9.64
N GLY A 408 -6.10 -2.36 -8.77
CA GLY A 408 -4.67 -2.58 -8.92
C GLY A 408 -4.38 -3.36 -10.19
N THR A 409 -3.24 -3.04 -10.82
CA THR A 409 -2.67 -3.83 -11.91
C THR A 409 -2.34 -5.23 -11.41
N PRO A 410 -2.62 -6.31 -12.16
CA PRO A 410 -2.30 -7.64 -11.68
C PRO A 410 -0.81 -7.80 -11.38
N THR A 411 -0.45 -8.13 -10.14
CA THR A 411 0.91 -8.18 -9.61
C THR A 411 1.21 -9.53 -8.97
N LEU A 412 2.40 -10.07 -9.24
CA LEU A 412 2.96 -11.21 -8.52
C LEU A 412 4.30 -10.79 -7.90
N ASP A 413 4.41 -10.81 -6.58
CA ASP A 413 5.66 -10.54 -5.85
C ASP A 413 6.11 -11.82 -5.15
N VAL A 414 7.16 -12.52 -5.59
CA VAL A 414 7.54 -13.86 -5.06
C VAL A 414 8.95 -13.84 -4.52
N LEU A 415 9.20 -14.48 -3.36
CA LEU A 415 10.55 -14.73 -2.81
C LEU A 415 10.98 -16.22 -2.88
N LEU A 416 12.16 -16.54 -3.43
CA LEU A 416 12.62 -17.90 -3.74
C LEU A 416 13.99 -18.25 -3.16
N ARG A 417 14.20 -19.54 -2.85
CA ARG A 417 15.50 -20.12 -2.51
C ARG A 417 15.78 -21.41 -3.30
N GLN A 418 16.93 -21.38 -3.99
CA GLN A 418 17.69 -22.49 -4.60
C GLN A 418 17.35 -22.98 -6.02
N GLU A 419 18.42 -23.54 -6.59
CA GLU A 419 18.74 -23.85 -7.99
C GLU A 419 17.84 -24.92 -8.62
N GLU A 420 16.74 -24.57 -9.28
CA GLU A 420 16.22 -25.41 -10.37
C GLU A 420 15.72 -24.57 -11.56
N SER A 421 15.90 -25.15 -12.75
CA SER A 421 15.90 -24.44 -14.02
C SER A 421 14.55 -23.83 -14.40
N PHE A 422 14.57 -22.58 -14.85
CA PHE A 422 13.45 -21.94 -15.54
C PHE A 422 13.16 -22.63 -16.87
N SER A 423 12.01 -23.30 -17.01
CA SER A 423 11.60 -23.93 -18.28
C SER A 423 10.10 -23.98 -18.60
N VAL A 424 9.24 -23.26 -17.87
CA VAL A 424 7.77 -23.40 -18.03
C VAL A 424 7.10 -22.08 -18.45
N LEU A 425 6.12 -22.17 -19.34
CA LEU A 425 5.23 -21.07 -19.74
C LEU A 425 4.46 -20.54 -18.52
N ILE A 426 4.42 -19.22 -18.34
CA ILE A 426 3.56 -18.59 -17.32
C ILE A 426 2.16 -18.42 -17.91
N GLU A 427 1.17 -19.16 -17.40
CA GLU A 427 -0.23 -19.08 -17.82
C GLU A 427 -1.01 -18.01 -17.02
N TRP A 428 -0.51 -16.78 -16.95
CA TRP A 428 -1.21 -15.66 -16.30
C TRP A 428 -1.32 -14.47 -17.26
N PRO A 429 -2.21 -14.57 -18.27
CA PRO A 429 -2.19 -13.67 -19.43
C PRO A 429 -2.33 -12.19 -19.03
N GLU A 430 -3.16 -11.89 -18.04
CA GLU A 430 -3.42 -10.53 -17.55
C GLU A 430 -2.34 -9.96 -16.62
N MET A 431 -1.26 -10.71 -16.33
CA MET A 431 -0.20 -10.24 -15.42
C MET A 431 0.44 -8.96 -15.96
N ALA A 432 0.38 -7.88 -15.16
CA ALA A 432 0.92 -6.57 -15.52
C ALA A 432 2.26 -6.29 -14.84
N GLU A 433 2.51 -6.86 -13.68
CA GLU A 433 3.75 -6.68 -12.94
C GLU A 433 4.23 -8.00 -12.30
N LEU A 434 5.51 -8.29 -12.46
CA LEU A 434 6.21 -9.37 -11.79
C LEU A 434 7.37 -8.79 -10.99
N ASP A 435 7.38 -8.99 -9.68
CA ASP A 435 8.52 -8.72 -8.82
C ASP A 435 9.03 -10.03 -8.24
N VAL A 436 10.28 -10.35 -8.53
CA VAL A 436 11.00 -11.49 -7.98
C VAL A 436 12.35 -11.03 -7.45
N SER A 437 12.46 -9.79 -6.99
CA SER A 437 13.72 -9.23 -6.49
C SER A 437 14.14 -9.84 -5.14
N ASN A 438 15.44 -9.84 -4.87
CA ASN A 438 16.11 -10.35 -3.66
C ASN A 438 16.01 -11.88 -3.48
N ASN A 439 16.06 -12.61 -4.58
CA ASN A 439 15.87 -14.06 -4.62
C ASN A 439 17.05 -14.79 -5.24
N PRO A 440 17.74 -15.73 -4.56
CA PRO A 440 18.78 -16.55 -5.18
C PRO A 440 18.23 -17.56 -6.21
N ILE A 441 17.69 -17.04 -7.33
CA ILE A 441 17.22 -17.78 -8.51
C ILE A 441 18.43 -18.43 -9.20
N ASN A 442 19.57 -17.73 -9.23
CA ASN A 442 20.86 -18.25 -9.71
C ASN A 442 20.77 -18.96 -11.07
N CYS A 443 20.06 -18.36 -12.03
CA CYS A 443 19.87 -18.95 -13.35
C CYS A 443 20.36 -18.01 -14.46
N ASP A 444 20.45 -18.54 -15.68
CA ASP A 444 20.71 -17.70 -16.84
C ASP A 444 19.52 -16.74 -17.07
N VAL A 445 19.79 -15.45 -17.20
CA VAL A 445 18.77 -14.40 -17.40
C VAL A 445 17.84 -14.68 -18.59
N THR A 446 18.33 -15.36 -19.62
CA THR A 446 17.52 -15.80 -20.76
C THR A 446 16.43 -16.78 -20.33
N LYS A 447 16.74 -17.69 -19.40
CA LYS A 447 15.78 -18.65 -18.89
C LYS A 447 14.64 -17.97 -18.12
N LEU A 448 14.94 -16.92 -17.34
CA LEU A 448 13.93 -16.11 -16.63
C LEU A 448 13.01 -15.36 -17.61
N LEU A 449 13.60 -14.65 -18.57
CA LEU A 449 12.86 -13.70 -19.40
C LEU A 449 12.13 -14.34 -20.58
N THR A 450 12.61 -15.48 -21.10
CA THR A 450 12.01 -16.11 -22.29
C THR A 450 10.54 -16.49 -22.07
N PRO A 451 10.13 -17.12 -20.96
CA PRO A 451 8.71 -17.42 -20.75
C PRO A 451 7.85 -16.20 -20.45
N LEU A 452 8.45 -15.07 -20.06
CA LEU A 452 7.74 -13.83 -19.79
C LEU A 452 7.40 -13.06 -21.06
N ASN A 453 8.14 -13.30 -22.15
CA ASN A 453 7.93 -12.61 -23.42
C ASN A 453 6.64 -13.03 -24.15
N SER A 454 5.93 -14.05 -23.66
CA SER A 454 4.61 -14.46 -24.16
C SER A 454 3.44 -13.77 -23.43
N LEU A 455 3.71 -12.93 -22.44
CA LEU A 455 2.69 -12.24 -21.65
C LEU A 455 2.39 -10.87 -22.26
N ASP A 456 1.26 -10.78 -22.97
CA ASP A 456 0.87 -9.60 -23.74
C ASP A 456 0.67 -8.35 -22.87
N PHE A 457 0.25 -8.52 -21.61
CA PHE A 457 -0.08 -7.41 -20.70
C PHE A 457 1.03 -7.04 -19.71
N LEU A 458 2.15 -7.77 -19.70
CA LEU A 458 3.23 -7.56 -18.73
C LEU A 458 3.95 -6.23 -18.99
N GLN A 459 3.85 -5.32 -18.03
CA GLN A 459 4.41 -3.96 -18.07
C GLN A 459 5.66 -3.80 -17.23
N VAL A 460 5.79 -4.53 -16.12
CA VAL A 460 6.89 -4.37 -15.18
C VAL A 460 7.46 -5.73 -14.82
N VAL A 461 8.78 -5.87 -14.92
CA VAL A 461 9.53 -7.00 -14.37
C VAL A 461 10.62 -6.45 -13.46
N ARG A 462 10.65 -6.88 -12.21
CA ARG A 462 11.74 -6.62 -11.27
C ARG A 462 12.32 -7.95 -10.81
N ALA A 463 13.63 -8.12 -10.95
CA ALA A 463 14.39 -9.28 -10.51
C ALA A 463 15.78 -8.82 -10.07
N SER A 464 15.81 -7.76 -9.25
CA SER A 464 17.05 -7.23 -8.68
C SER A 464 17.63 -8.23 -7.68
N SER A 465 18.95 -8.32 -7.52
CA SER A 465 19.58 -9.11 -6.45
C SER A 465 19.22 -10.60 -6.48
N CYS A 466 19.19 -11.18 -7.68
CA CYS A 466 18.70 -12.55 -7.88
C CYS A 466 19.75 -13.62 -8.21
N GLY A 467 21.01 -13.21 -8.32
CA GLY A 467 22.10 -14.06 -8.80
C GLY A 467 21.96 -14.49 -10.26
N LEU A 468 21.14 -13.79 -11.05
CA LEU A 468 20.98 -14.04 -12.49
C LEU A 468 22.32 -13.83 -13.19
N HIS A 469 22.64 -14.67 -14.15
CA HIS A 469 23.91 -14.59 -14.88
C HIS A 469 23.69 -14.78 -16.39
N GLY A 470 24.77 -14.76 -17.18
CA GLY A 470 24.71 -15.00 -18.62
C GLY A 470 24.50 -13.73 -19.44
N SER A 471 23.91 -13.89 -20.63
CA SER A 471 23.78 -12.83 -21.64
C SER A 471 22.32 -12.57 -21.95
N ILE A 472 21.92 -11.30 -21.99
CA ILE A 472 20.62 -10.92 -22.53
C ILE A 472 20.77 -10.85 -24.06
N THR A 473 20.11 -11.75 -24.77
CA THR A 473 20.17 -11.83 -26.24
C THR A 473 18.86 -11.37 -26.87
N GLU A 474 18.89 -11.10 -28.17
CA GLU A 474 17.71 -10.73 -28.94
C GLU A 474 16.55 -11.71 -28.82
N ALA A 475 16.82 -13.02 -28.78
CA ALA A 475 15.77 -14.04 -28.67
C ALA A 475 14.82 -13.80 -27.48
N VAL A 476 15.33 -13.13 -26.45
CA VAL A 476 14.62 -12.76 -25.22
C VAL A 476 13.94 -11.41 -25.34
N LEU A 477 14.56 -10.49 -26.07
CA LEU A 477 14.16 -9.09 -26.25
C LEU A 477 13.45 -8.86 -27.58
N THR A 478 12.75 -9.85 -28.10
CA THR A 478 11.87 -9.64 -29.24
C THR A 478 10.69 -8.77 -28.79
N PHE A 479 10.21 -7.88 -29.67
CA PHE A 479 9.08 -6.99 -29.42
C PHE A 479 8.13 -7.05 -30.61
N SER A 480 6.85 -7.32 -30.37
CA SER A 480 5.84 -7.40 -31.43
C SER A 480 5.21 -6.03 -31.68
N ASN A 481 5.39 -5.47 -32.87
CA ASN A 481 4.83 -4.17 -33.26
C ASN A 481 3.37 -4.24 -33.78
N THR A 482 2.59 -5.28 -33.45
CA THR A 482 1.20 -5.36 -33.92
C THR A 482 0.25 -4.64 -32.95
N PRO A 483 -0.41 -3.53 -33.36
CA PRO A 483 -1.39 -2.84 -32.52
C PRO A 483 -2.63 -3.71 -32.30
N THR A 484 -3.23 -3.61 -31.12
CA THR A 484 -4.54 -4.19 -30.77
C THR A 484 -5.69 -3.40 -31.40
N ASP A 485 -5.67 -3.19 -32.72
CA ASP A 485 -6.80 -2.58 -33.42
C ASP A 485 -7.77 -3.67 -33.91
N GLY A 486 -8.79 -3.95 -33.11
CA GLY A 486 -10.17 -4.15 -33.56
C GLY A 486 -10.53 -5.30 -34.52
N TYR A 487 -9.67 -6.28 -34.80
CA TYR A 487 -10.03 -7.42 -35.66
C TYR A 487 -10.65 -8.58 -34.86
N SER A 488 -11.92 -8.86 -35.15
CA SER A 488 -12.69 -9.99 -34.61
C SER A 488 -12.04 -11.33 -34.94
N ASP A 489 -12.09 -12.29 -34.00
CA ASP A 489 -11.55 -13.66 -34.09
C ASP A 489 -11.99 -14.48 -35.32
N PHE A 490 -12.99 -14.01 -36.06
CA PHE A 490 -13.53 -14.67 -37.23
C PHE A 490 -12.58 -14.63 -38.44
N GLU A 491 -11.82 -13.54 -38.62
CA GLU A 491 -10.91 -13.39 -39.76
C GLU A 491 -9.57 -14.13 -39.54
N ARG A 492 -9.16 -14.37 -38.28
CA ARG A 492 -7.96 -15.16 -37.95
C ARG A 492 -8.04 -16.62 -38.40
N ARG A 493 -9.25 -17.17 -38.51
CA ARG A 493 -9.45 -18.61 -38.83
C ARG A 493 -9.29 -18.94 -40.30
N GLN A 494 -9.47 -17.98 -41.20
CA GLN A 494 -9.47 -18.26 -42.64
C GLN A 494 -8.07 -18.15 -43.26
N ASP A 495 -7.17 -17.39 -42.63
CA ASP A 495 -5.77 -17.23 -43.09
C ASP A 495 -4.80 -18.23 -42.44
N ALA A 496 -5.17 -18.86 -41.32
CA ALA A 496 -4.32 -19.79 -40.56
C ALA A 496 -4.01 -21.12 -41.29
N GLU A 497 -4.76 -21.50 -42.33
CA GLU A 497 -4.47 -22.71 -43.13
C GLU A 497 -3.48 -22.47 -44.29
N THR A 498 -3.11 -21.22 -44.59
CA THR A 498 -2.26 -20.90 -45.77
C THR A 498 -0.90 -20.28 -45.44
N LEU A 499 -0.63 -19.95 -44.17
CA LEU A 499 0.65 -19.37 -43.71
C LEU A 499 1.29 -20.26 -42.63
N ALA A 500 1.58 -21.51 -43.00
CA ALA A 500 2.60 -22.28 -42.30
C ALA A 500 3.99 -21.80 -42.77
N GLU A 501 4.87 -21.50 -41.80
CA GLU A 501 6.32 -21.24 -41.93
C GLU A 501 6.86 -19.78 -41.79
N SER A 502 6.07 -18.76 -41.42
CA SER A 502 6.65 -17.44 -41.09
C SER A 502 6.10 -16.81 -39.81
N ALA A 503 6.94 -16.84 -38.76
CA ALA A 503 6.93 -16.00 -37.55
C ALA A 503 5.65 -15.99 -36.69
N VAL A 504 5.55 -16.94 -35.74
CA VAL A 504 4.88 -16.66 -34.46
C VAL A 504 5.71 -15.56 -33.78
N SER A 505 5.12 -14.38 -33.63
CA SER A 505 5.79 -13.24 -33.00
C SER A 505 5.95 -13.49 -31.50
N PHE A 506 7.05 -14.14 -31.11
CA PHE A 506 7.54 -14.11 -29.74
C PHE A 506 8.05 -12.70 -29.44
N GLY A 507 7.76 -12.17 -28.25
CA GLY A 507 8.27 -10.87 -27.82
C GLY A 507 7.34 -10.08 -26.90
N PHE A 508 7.94 -9.38 -25.94
CA PHE A 508 7.21 -8.52 -25.00
C PHE A 508 6.38 -7.47 -25.76
N ARG A 509 5.09 -7.33 -25.48
CA ARG A 509 4.21 -6.35 -26.16
C ARG A 509 4.03 -5.05 -25.40
N SER A 510 3.94 -5.15 -24.07
CA SER A 510 3.56 -4.04 -23.18
C SER A 510 4.62 -3.68 -22.15
N LEU A 511 5.80 -4.31 -22.19
CA LEU A 511 6.83 -4.14 -21.16
C LEU A 511 7.36 -2.70 -21.17
N GLN A 512 7.24 -2.03 -20.02
CA GLN A 512 7.65 -0.64 -19.80
C GLN A 512 8.87 -0.54 -18.89
N ARG A 513 8.96 -1.40 -17.88
CA ARG A 513 10.05 -1.39 -16.90
C ARG A 513 10.66 -2.76 -16.72
N LEU A 514 11.99 -2.80 -16.69
CA LEU A 514 12.78 -3.99 -16.44
C LEU A 514 13.89 -3.66 -15.44
N ASP A 515 13.77 -4.15 -14.21
CA ASP A 515 14.82 -4.04 -13.20
C ASP A 515 15.51 -5.39 -13.02
N LEU A 516 16.78 -5.46 -13.41
CA LEU A 516 17.66 -6.62 -13.28
C LEU A 516 18.94 -6.23 -12.52
N SER A 517 18.86 -5.22 -11.66
CA SER A 517 20.02 -4.70 -10.95
C SER A 517 20.62 -5.71 -9.96
N PHE A 518 21.88 -5.51 -9.57
CA PHE A 518 22.62 -6.31 -8.58
C PHE A 518 22.66 -7.82 -8.88
N ASN A 519 22.83 -8.18 -10.15
CA ASN A 519 22.98 -9.57 -10.61
C ASN A 519 24.42 -9.83 -11.13
N ALA A 520 24.65 -10.93 -11.84
CA ALA A 520 25.92 -11.33 -12.45
C ALA A 520 25.83 -11.42 -13.99
N ILE A 521 24.96 -10.63 -14.61
CA ILE A 521 24.77 -10.58 -16.07
C ILE A 521 26.02 -10.01 -16.73
N THR A 522 26.48 -10.61 -17.83
CA THR A 522 27.78 -10.31 -18.45
C THR A 522 27.71 -9.59 -19.78
N SER A 523 26.56 -9.60 -20.47
CA SER A 523 26.41 -8.90 -21.75
C SER A 523 24.96 -8.66 -22.15
N VAL A 524 24.74 -7.66 -23.00
CA VAL A 524 23.47 -7.39 -23.68
C VAL A 524 23.72 -7.30 -25.19
N ARG A 525 23.05 -8.13 -25.99
CA ARG A 525 23.27 -8.24 -27.44
C ARG A 525 21.96 -8.20 -28.22
N LEU A 526 21.88 -7.29 -29.20
CA LEU A 526 20.85 -7.21 -30.24
C LEU A 526 21.47 -7.39 -31.62
N ASP A 527 20.86 -8.18 -32.50
CA ASP A 527 21.27 -8.29 -33.89
C ASP A 527 21.01 -6.96 -34.62
N PRO A 528 22.00 -6.44 -35.38
CA PRO A 528 21.83 -5.26 -36.21
C PRO A 528 20.62 -5.33 -37.18
N LEU A 529 20.21 -6.52 -37.63
CA LEU A 529 19.03 -6.71 -38.48
C LEU A 529 17.73 -6.37 -37.75
N VAL A 530 17.62 -6.66 -36.46
CA VAL A 530 16.46 -6.31 -35.65
C VAL A 530 16.45 -4.84 -35.24
N LEU A 531 17.61 -4.20 -35.10
CA LEU A 531 17.66 -2.73 -34.90
C LEU A 531 17.05 -1.92 -36.05
N ALA A 532 17.09 -2.44 -37.29
CA ALA A 532 16.47 -1.77 -38.43
C ALA A 532 14.93 -1.83 -38.41
N GLU A 533 14.36 -2.84 -37.73
CA GLU A 533 12.90 -3.02 -37.56
C GLU A 533 12.39 -2.50 -36.20
N ALA A 534 13.24 -2.49 -35.16
CA ALA A 534 12.95 -2.08 -33.79
C ALA A 534 13.22 -0.59 -33.51
N ALA A 535 13.13 0.26 -34.54
CA ALA A 535 13.49 1.69 -34.49
C ALA A 535 12.82 2.49 -33.36
N GLU A 536 11.75 1.98 -32.77
CA GLU A 536 11.23 2.44 -31.49
C GLU A 536 10.76 1.22 -30.71
N LEU A 537 11.52 0.77 -29.70
CA LEU A 537 10.97 -0.11 -28.68
C LEU A 537 9.90 0.69 -27.90
N PRO A 538 8.60 0.49 -28.15
CA PRO A 538 7.58 1.41 -27.67
C PRO A 538 7.47 1.29 -26.14
N ASN A 539 7.28 2.41 -25.45
CA ASN A 539 6.86 2.47 -24.04
C ASN A 539 7.85 2.02 -22.94
N PHE A 540 9.14 1.81 -23.24
CA PHE A 540 10.14 1.54 -22.20
C PHE A 540 10.56 2.80 -21.44
N ILE A 541 10.15 2.89 -20.18
CA ILE A 541 10.35 4.06 -19.32
C ILE A 541 11.48 3.81 -18.30
N GLY A 542 11.91 2.57 -18.05
CA GLY A 542 13.03 2.31 -17.14
C GLY A 542 13.65 0.93 -17.30
N TRP A 543 14.93 0.88 -17.65
CA TRP A 543 15.74 -0.33 -17.59
C TRP A 543 16.85 -0.14 -16.56
N ASN A 544 16.94 -1.04 -15.60
CA ASN A 544 17.94 -0.96 -14.55
C ASN A 544 18.81 -2.23 -14.58
N LEU A 545 20.05 -2.09 -15.06
CA LEU A 545 21.09 -3.13 -15.04
C LEU A 545 22.25 -2.77 -14.13
N ARG A 546 22.01 -1.86 -13.19
CA ARG A 546 23.01 -1.43 -12.22
C ARG A 546 23.64 -2.61 -11.47
N GLY A 547 24.92 -2.53 -11.12
CA GLY A 547 25.55 -3.50 -10.20
C GLY A 547 25.71 -4.91 -10.76
N ASN A 548 25.80 -5.05 -12.08
CA ASN A 548 26.03 -6.32 -12.79
C ASN A 548 27.53 -6.51 -13.13
N ASN A 549 27.85 -7.53 -13.93
CA ASN A 549 29.20 -7.79 -14.44
C ASN A 549 29.30 -7.59 -15.95
N LEU A 550 28.60 -6.58 -16.49
CA LEU A 550 28.52 -6.35 -17.93
C LEU A 550 29.91 -6.06 -18.52
N SER A 551 30.30 -6.84 -19.52
CA SER A 551 31.58 -6.75 -20.25
C SER A 551 31.40 -6.37 -21.72
N GLU A 552 30.17 -6.47 -22.24
CA GLU A 552 29.85 -6.26 -23.66
C GLU A 552 28.42 -5.72 -23.82
N LEU A 553 28.27 -4.70 -24.68
CA LEU A 553 27.00 -4.15 -25.12
C LEU A 553 27.00 -4.07 -26.65
N VAL A 554 26.01 -4.70 -27.30
CA VAL A 554 25.90 -4.76 -28.77
C VAL A 554 24.49 -4.37 -29.22
N PRO A 555 24.34 -3.38 -30.12
CA PRO A 555 25.31 -2.33 -30.42
C PRO A 555 25.38 -1.33 -29.27
N ALA A 556 26.59 -0.97 -28.83
CA ALA A 556 26.76 -0.11 -27.66
C ALA A 556 26.14 1.29 -27.81
N THR A 557 26.18 1.84 -29.02
CA THR A 557 25.59 3.14 -29.34
C THR A 557 24.10 3.18 -29.03
N TYR A 558 23.34 2.14 -29.39
CA TYR A 558 21.92 2.08 -29.09
C TYR A 558 21.63 2.13 -27.59
N TRP A 559 22.32 1.28 -26.83
CA TRP A 559 22.10 1.13 -25.39
C TRP A 559 22.53 2.38 -24.60
N LEU A 560 23.69 2.96 -24.91
CA LEU A 560 24.23 4.13 -24.18
C LEU A 560 23.43 5.43 -24.40
N HIS A 561 22.65 5.52 -25.49
CA HIS A 561 21.86 6.71 -25.82
C HIS A 561 20.41 6.61 -25.33
N ARG A 562 20.03 5.51 -24.65
CA ARG A 562 18.65 5.25 -24.29
C ARG A 562 18.30 5.89 -22.94
N PRO A 563 17.30 6.80 -22.89
CA PRO A 563 16.88 7.45 -21.64
C PRO A 563 16.26 6.43 -20.68
N GLY A 564 16.53 6.58 -19.38
CA GLY A 564 16.05 5.66 -18.35
C GLY A 564 16.79 4.32 -18.30
N PHE A 565 17.90 4.16 -19.03
CA PHE A 565 18.79 3.01 -18.92
C PHE A 565 19.90 3.24 -17.90
N ASP A 566 19.84 2.55 -16.77
CA ASP A 566 20.83 2.60 -15.71
C ASP A 566 21.83 1.44 -15.85
N LEU A 567 23.11 1.79 -16.06
CA LEU A 567 24.25 0.87 -16.17
C LEU A 567 25.26 1.08 -15.03
N SER A 568 24.96 1.91 -14.03
CA SER A 568 25.94 2.25 -12.99
C SER A 568 26.47 1.00 -12.27
N ASP A 569 27.66 1.08 -11.67
CA ASP A 569 28.25 -0.04 -10.93
C ASP A 569 28.53 -1.32 -11.75
N ASN A 570 28.79 -1.20 -13.06
CA ASN A 570 29.26 -2.31 -13.91
C ASN A 570 30.78 -2.21 -14.16
N PRO A 571 31.64 -2.82 -13.30
CA PRO A 571 33.10 -2.69 -13.37
C PRO A 571 33.74 -3.23 -14.64
N SER A 572 33.08 -4.16 -15.32
CA SER A 572 33.66 -4.84 -16.49
C SER A 572 33.41 -4.09 -17.80
N LEU A 573 32.55 -3.06 -17.80
CA LEU A 573 32.13 -2.37 -19.01
C LEU A 573 33.19 -1.32 -19.40
N ARG A 574 33.77 -1.40 -20.61
CA ARG A 574 34.84 -0.52 -21.12
C ARG A 574 34.67 -0.22 -22.61
N GLY A 575 35.06 0.97 -23.07
CA GLY A 575 34.90 1.41 -24.47
C GLY A 575 35.70 0.59 -25.49
N PRO A 576 35.42 0.74 -26.80
CA PRO A 576 36.10 -0.01 -27.86
C PRO A 576 37.61 0.30 -27.88
N VAL A 577 38.44 -0.72 -27.69
CA VAL A 577 39.89 -0.68 -27.98
C VAL A 577 40.17 -1.68 -29.10
N HIS A 578 40.36 -1.20 -30.33
CA HIS A 578 40.80 -2.06 -31.41
C HIS A 578 42.28 -2.43 -31.24
N ARG A 579 42.56 -3.73 -31.18
CA ARG A 579 43.92 -4.29 -31.33
C ARG A 579 44.10 -4.78 -32.77
N MET A 580 45.18 -4.37 -33.43
CA MET A 580 45.78 -5.18 -34.51
C MET A 580 47.29 -5.28 -34.32
N ILE A 581 47.83 -6.42 -34.74
CA ILE A 581 49.10 -7.03 -34.34
C ILE A 581 50.30 -6.52 -35.15
N ALA A 582 51.43 -6.39 -34.43
CA ALA A 582 52.87 -6.46 -34.77
C ALA A 582 53.43 -5.76 -36.02
N SER A 583 54.35 -4.83 -35.77
CA SER A 583 55.65 -4.81 -36.46
C SER A 583 56.75 -4.65 -35.42
N ASP A 584 57.81 -5.41 -35.59
CA ASP A 584 59.03 -5.41 -34.77
C ASP A 584 59.64 -4.00 -34.63
N ASP A 585 60.35 -3.81 -33.52
CA ASP A 585 61.12 -2.62 -33.11
C ASP A 585 60.31 -1.51 -32.41
N ASP A 586 60.11 -1.67 -31.09
CA ASP A 586 60.34 -0.59 -30.11
C ASP A 586 60.34 -1.16 -28.67
N GLU A 587 61.53 -1.25 -28.05
CA GLU A 587 61.68 -1.41 -26.61
C GLU A 587 61.32 -0.09 -25.91
N GLU A 588 60.06 0.07 -25.52
CA GLU A 588 59.65 0.78 -24.29
C GLU A 588 58.11 0.68 -24.17
N GLY A 589 57.64 0.04 -23.11
CA GLY A 589 56.21 -0.14 -22.83
C GLY A 589 55.47 1.18 -22.60
N ARG A 590 54.97 1.80 -23.67
CA ARG A 590 54.00 2.89 -23.63
C ARG A 590 52.63 2.41 -24.11
N LEU A 591 51.64 2.49 -23.23
CA LEU A 591 50.21 2.45 -23.56
C LEU A 591 49.92 3.44 -24.70
N LEU A 592 49.55 2.92 -25.88
CA LEU A 592 49.14 3.73 -27.03
C LEU A 592 47.69 4.20 -26.84
N SER A 593 47.52 5.52 -26.71
CA SER A 593 46.23 6.22 -26.67
C SER A 593 45.44 6.04 -27.97
N CYS A 594 44.11 5.97 -27.89
CA CYS A 594 43.17 5.95 -29.03
C CYS A 594 43.60 6.97 -30.12
N ARG A 595 44.21 6.52 -31.23
CA ARG A 595 44.49 7.38 -32.40
C ARG A 595 43.90 6.76 -33.68
N SER A 596 43.00 7.55 -34.26
CA SER A 596 42.50 7.57 -35.65
C SER A 596 41.96 6.27 -36.27
N VAL A 597 40.64 6.08 -36.16
CA VAL A 597 39.85 5.56 -37.30
C VAL A 597 39.46 6.75 -38.18
N SER A 598 40.40 7.25 -38.97
CA SER A 598 40.06 8.08 -40.14
C SER A 598 41.21 7.97 -41.11
N GLU A 599 40.87 7.54 -42.33
CA GLU A 599 41.73 7.48 -43.52
C GLU A 599 42.57 6.20 -43.71
N LYS A 600 41.89 5.11 -44.07
CA LYS A 600 42.01 4.47 -45.39
C LYS A 600 41.05 3.28 -45.51
N ARG A 601 39.82 3.55 -45.96
CA ARG A 601 39.03 2.57 -46.72
C ARG A 601 39.28 2.88 -48.19
N GLU A 602 40.13 2.10 -48.85
CA GLU A 602 39.83 1.75 -50.23
C GLU A 602 38.77 0.66 -50.19
N SER A 603 37.75 0.88 -51.01
CA SER A 603 36.48 0.21 -51.11
C SER A 603 36.56 -1.28 -51.47
N SER A 604 35.81 -2.12 -50.75
CA SER A 604 34.72 -2.94 -51.31
C SER A 604 34.03 -3.81 -50.24
N GLY A 605 32.83 -3.44 -49.80
CA GLY A 605 31.93 -4.25 -48.93
C GLY A 605 30.90 -3.37 -48.19
N PRO A 606 29.62 -3.80 -48.08
CA PRO A 606 28.53 -2.93 -47.64
C PRO A 606 28.66 -2.51 -46.17
N GLU A 607 28.15 -1.33 -45.90
CA GLU A 607 28.32 -0.53 -44.68
C GLU A 607 27.51 -1.07 -43.49
N GLY A 608 28.15 -1.04 -42.33
CA GLY A 608 27.61 -1.43 -41.03
C GLY A 608 28.76 -1.63 -40.06
N ALA A 609 29.44 -0.56 -39.67
CA ALA A 609 30.50 -0.67 -38.65
C ALA A 609 29.83 -0.91 -37.29
N GLU A 610 29.73 -2.17 -36.87
CA GLU A 610 29.29 -2.54 -35.52
C GLU A 610 30.19 -1.85 -34.48
N SER A 611 29.65 -0.86 -33.78
CA SER A 611 30.30 -0.25 -32.63
C SER A 611 30.17 -1.19 -31.43
N VAL A 612 31.07 -2.15 -31.33
CA VAL A 612 31.15 -3.12 -30.23
C VAL A 612 32.05 -2.56 -29.13
N VAL A 613 31.53 -2.51 -27.90
CA VAL A 613 32.27 -2.15 -26.67
C VAL A 613 32.92 -3.44 -26.14
N PHE A 614 34.25 -3.46 -26.04
CA PHE A 614 35.04 -4.61 -25.53
C PHE A 614 35.76 -4.24 -24.22
N ALA A 615 35.77 -5.16 -23.24
CA ALA A 615 36.44 -4.97 -21.95
C ALA A 615 37.99 -4.96 -22.04
N ASN A 616 38.66 -3.99 -21.38
CA ASN A 616 40.11 -3.93 -21.14
C ASN A 616 40.44 -4.39 -19.69
N PRO A 617 41.56 -5.12 -19.44
CA PRO A 617 41.98 -5.62 -18.12
C PRO A 617 42.17 -4.65 -16.94
N ASP A 618 42.16 -3.32 -17.11
CA ASP A 618 42.73 -2.38 -16.11
C ASP A 618 41.72 -1.65 -15.17
N GLY A 619 40.40 -1.88 -15.26
CA GLY A 619 39.44 -1.42 -14.21
C GLY A 619 39.07 0.09 -14.18
N PHE A 620 38.32 0.50 -13.14
CA PHE A 620 37.81 1.88 -12.95
C PHE A 620 38.96 2.84 -12.62
N THR A 621 38.91 4.07 -13.15
CA THR A 621 39.91 5.09 -12.84
C THR A 621 39.30 6.32 -12.19
N PRO A 622 39.93 6.88 -11.13
CA PRO A 622 39.55 8.15 -10.57
C PRO A 622 39.56 9.26 -11.63
N VAL A 623 38.44 9.96 -11.80
CA VAL A 623 38.36 11.10 -12.72
C VAL A 623 39.25 12.27 -12.25
N SER A 624 39.48 12.34 -10.93
CA SER A 624 40.49 13.22 -10.31
C SER A 624 40.97 12.65 -8.96
N PRO A 625 42.09 13.16 -8.42
CA PRO A 625 42.59 12.76 -7.10
C PRO A 625 41.57 12.96 -5.96
N ASP A 626 40.77 14.03 -6.05
CA ASP A 626 39.80 14.43 -5.02
C ASP A 626 38.36 13.95 -5.32
N ALA A 627 38.13 13.29 -6.46
CA ALA A 627 36.80 12.77 -6.82
C ALA A 627 36.30 11.76 -5.77
N THR A 628 35.01 11.80 -5.46
CA THR A 628 34.34 10.83 -4.58
C THR A 628 33.91 9.55 -5.31
N TYR A 629 34.08 9.53 -6.63
CA TYR A 629 33.72 8.45 -7.54
C TYR A 629 34.85 8.16 -8.55
N GLU A 630 34.77 7.01 -9.20
CA GLU A 630 35.65 6.55 -10.27
C GLU A 630 34.82 6.07 -11.46
N CYS A 631 35.33 6.29 -12.68
CA CYS A 631 34.57 6.02 -13.90
C CYS A 631 35.36 5.18 -14.90
N THR A 632 34.63 4.57 -15.82
CA THR A 632 35.16 3.96 -17.02
C THR A 632 35.43 5.02 -18.09
N THR A 633 36.66 5.08 -18.58
CA THR A 633 37.04 5.95 -19.71
C THR A 633 36.62 5.33 -21.04
N LEU A 634 35.86 6.08 -21.85
CA LEU A 634 35.52 5.73 -23.25
C LEU A 634 36.49 6.46 -24.21
N CYS A 635 36.71 5.94 -25.43
CA CYS A 635 37.53 6.64 -26.44
C CYS A 635 36.82 7.92 -26.96
N ASP A 636 37.61 8.92 -27.35
CA ASP A 636 37.20 10.28 -27.74
C ASP A 636 36.09 10.39 -28.81
N LYS A 637 35.87 9.35 -29.63
CA LYS A 637 34.79 9.33 -30.64
C LYS A 637 33.41 8.97 -30.08
N VAL A 638 33.35 8.34 -28.90
CA VAL A 638 32.10 8.02 -28.19
C VAL A 638 31.75 9.15 -27.21
N THR A 639 32.76 9.85 -26.67
CA THR A 639 32.58 10.94 -25.68
C THR A 639 32.23 12.30 -26.28
N SER A 640 32.31 12.47 -27.61
CA SER A 640 31.90 13.72 -28.27
C SER A 640 30.38 13.86 -28.45
N ASP A 641 29.58 12.86 -28.03
CA ASP A 641 28.13 12.89 -28.12
C ASP A 641 27.51 13.42 -26.81
N PRO A 642 26.85 14.60 -26.82
CA PRO A 642 26.27 15.21 -25.63
C PRO A 642 25.04 14.47 -25.06
N SER A 643 24.58 13.38 -25.69
CA SER A 643 23.46 12.56 -25.23
C SER A 643 23.88 11.29 -24.47
N LEU A 644 25.19 11.05 -24.32
CA LEU A 644 25.73 9.89 -23.61
C LEU A 644 25.53 10.01 -22.09
N ASN A 645 24.97 8.99 -21.45
CA ASN A 645 24.84 8.97 -19.99
C ASN A 645 26.17 8.56 -19.31
N GLU A 646 27.12 9.50 -19.21
CA GLU A 646 28.44 9.27 -18.60
C GLU A 646 28.36 8.83 -17.11
N THR A 647 27.31 9.20 -16.39
CA THR A 647 27.14 8.85 -14.96
C THR A 647 26.92 7.34 -14.76
N ALA A 648 26.34 6.67 -15.75
CA ALA A 648 26.11 5.23 -15.75
C ALA A 648 27.41 4.41 -15.90
N LEU A 649 28.54 5.07 -16.14
CA LEU A 649 29.87 4.44 -16.24
C LEU A 649 30.72 4.68 -14.99
N CYS A 650 30.12 5.17 -13.91
CA CYS A 650 30.80 5.58 -12.68
C CYS A 650 30.31 4.78 -11.47
N ARG A 651 31.15 4.71 -10.42
CA ARG A 651 30.80 4.19 -9.10
C ARG A 651 31.50 4.99 -7.99
N CYS A 652 31.00 4.90 -6.75
CA CYS A 652 31.66 5.52 -5.60
C CYS A 652 32.98 4.85 -5.24
N LYS A 653 33.95 5.66 -4.78
CA LYS A 653 35.27 5.17 -4.31
C LYS A 653 35.16 4.54 -2.91
N PRO A 654 36.14 3.69 -2.54
CA PRO A 654 36.47 3.34 -1.17
C PRO A 654 36.27 4.45 -0.14
N GLY A 655 35.25 4.26 0.70
CA GLY A 655 34.86 5.12 1.82
C GLY A 655 33.65 6.02 1.58
N TYR A 656 33.02 5.88 0.40
CA TYR A 656 31.83 6.61 0.01
C TYR A 656 30.73 5.64 -0.44
N PHE A 657 29.49 5.95 -0.10
CA PHE A 657 28.29 5.25 -0.56
C PHE A 657 27.46 6.17 -1.46
N GLY A 658 26.67 5.63 -2.37
CA GLY A 658 25.91 6.43 -3.33
C GLY A 658 25.80 5.74 -4.68
N THR A 659 25.65 6.50 -5.76
CA THR A 659 25.34 5.95 -7.09
C THR A 659 26.01 6.77 -8.19
N GLY A 660 26.69 6.14 -9.15
CA GLY A 660 27.30 6.86 -10.27
C GLY A 660 28.31 7.92 -9.80
N THR A 661 27.94 9.20 -9.98
CA THR A 661 28.72 10.37 -9.54
C THR A 661 28.25 10.99 -8.22
N GLU A 662 27.10 10.56 -7.69
CA GLU A 662 26.48 11.09 -6.47
C GLU A 662 26.91 10.27 -5.24
N CYS A 663 28.09 10.58 -4.71
CA CYS A 663 28.70 9.80 -3.62
C CYS A 663 28.84 10.61 -2.33
N GLN A 664 28.40 10.03 -1.21
CA GLN A 664 28.46 10.58 0.14
C GLN A 664 29.40 9.76 1.03
N PRO A 665 30.13 10.37 1.97
CA PRO A 665 31.04 9.64 2.85
C PRO A 665 30.27 8.81 3.90
N CYS A 666 30.76 7.61 4.22
CA CYS A 666 30.19 6.82 5.32
C CYS A 666 30.27 7.55 6.67
N GLY A 667 29.20 7.44 7.47
CA GLY A 667 29.06 8.12 8.75
C GLY A 667 29.82 7.48 9.91
N ASP A 668 29.79 8.12 11.08
CA ASP A 668 30.42 7.62 12.31
C ASP A 668 29.98 6.18 12.65
N ASN A 669 30.92 5.36 13.14
CA ASN A 669 30.73 3.94 13.48
C ASN A 669 30.33 3.05 12.30
N THR A 670 30.53 3.52 11.06
CA THR A 670 30.33 2.72 9.86
C THR A 670 31.58 2.74 8.98
N TYR A 671 31.79 1.68 8.23
CA TYR A 671 32.85 1.60 7.23
C TYR A 671 32.28 1.17 5.90
N SER A 672 32.89 1.61 4.81
CA SER A 672 32.48 1.17 3.49
C SER A 672 32.98 -0.26 3.23
N SER A 673 32.08 -1.11 2.77
CA SER A 673 32.37 -2.49 2.38
C SER A 673 31.72 -2.75 1.04
N LEU A 674 32.39 -3.54 0.20
CA LEU A 674 31.68 -4.27 -0.84
C LEU A 674 30.61 -5.11 -0.16
N ASP A 675 29.39 -5.05 -0.67
CA ASP A 675 28.32 -5.89 -0.15
C ASP A 675 28.74 -7.35 -0.36
N THR A 676 28.96 -8.10 0.72
CA THR A 676 29.45 -9.49 0.62
C THR A 676 28.38 -10.43 0.05
N ASP A 677 27.12 -10.02 0.09
CA ASP A 677 26.01 -10.73 -0.54
C ASP A 677 25.90 -10.36 -2.05
N HIS A 678 26.44 -9.19 -2.44
CA HIS A 678 26.47 -8.69 -3.82
C HIS A 678 27.86 -8.08 -4.11
N PRO A 679 28.88 -8.91 -4.40
CA PRO A 679 30.28 -8.47 -4.53
C PRO A 679 30.56 -7.45 -5.65
N TYR A 680 29.51 -7.03 -6.38
CA TYR A 680 29.55 -6.11 -7.52
C TYR A 680 28.72 -4.83 -7.30
N ALA A 681 28.10 -4.64 -6.12
CA ALA A 681 27.35 -3.43 -5.76
C ALA A 681 28.26 -2.23 -5.41
N THR A 682 27.72 -1.01 -5.47
CA THR A 682 28.31 0.17 -4.78
C THR A 682 28.66 -0.15 -3.35
N GLU A 683 29.72 0.47 -2.84
CA GLU A 683 30.07 0.30 -1.43
C GLU A 683 28.92 0.74 -0.52
N VAL A 684 28.60 -0.13 0.45
CA VAL A 684 27.57 0.12 1.46
C VAL A 684 28.26 0.43 2.77
N CYS A 685 27.74 1.38 3.53
CA CYS A 685 28.23 1.66 4.87
C CYS A 685 27.73 0.58 5.84
N ARG A 686 28.63 -0.30 6.27
CA ARG A 686 28.34 -1.34 7.26
C ARG A 686 28.71 -0.85 8.66
N PRO A 687 27.94 -1.21 9.69
CA PRO A 687 28.31 -0.89 11.07
C PRO A 687 29.63 -1.57 11.44
N CYS A 688 30.44 -0.90 12.24
CA CYS A 688 31.65 -1.49 12.81
C CYS A 688 31.30 -2.74 13.65
N PRO A 689 32.19 -3.76 13.70
CA PRO A 689 32.01 -4.93 14.58
C PRO A 689 31.76 -4.55 16.04
N GLU A 690 31.08 -5.42 16.80
CA GLU A 690 30.82 -5.19 18.23
C GLU A 690 32.07 -4.75 18.98
N HIS A 691 31.91 -3.74 19.85
CA HIS A 691 32.98 -3.12 20.65
C HIS A 691 34.06 -2.37 19.85
N THR A 692 33.80 -2.04 18.58
CA THR A 692 34.68 -1.20 17.77
C THR A 692 33.95 0.04 17.25
N VAL A 693 34.69 1.15 17.13
CA VAL A 693 34.19 2.45 16.64
C VAL A 693 35.16 3.02 15.61
N THR A 694 34.66 3.87 14.71
CA THR A 694 35.53 4.55 13.75
C THR A 694 36.34 5.66 14.43
N LEU A 695 37.54 5.91 13.91
CA LEU A 695 38.38 7.00 14.40
C LEU A 695 37.79 8.36 14.00
N LYS A 696 37.41 9.19 14.97
CA LYS A 696 36.91 10.57 14.75
C LYS A 696 37.87 11.48 13.95
N SER A 697 39.14 11.11 13.81
CA SER A 697 40.14 11.84 13.03
C SER A 697 40.13 11.48 11.54
N GLU A 698 39.57 10.33 11.16
CA GLU A 698 39.39 9.95 9.75
C GLU A 698 38.09 10.57 9.22
N ARG A 699 38.17 11.26 8.08
CA ARG A 699 36.98 11.83 7.41
C ARG A 699 36.27 10.82 6.50
N ILE A 700 36.93 9.71 6.18
CA ILE A 700 36.50 8.74 5.16
C ILE A 700 36.89 7.35 5.68
N HIS A 701 35.92 6.47 5.88
CA HIS A 701 36.11 5.14 6.48
C HIS A 701 36.00 4.06 5.40
N ARG A 702 37.15 3.54 4.93
CA ARG A 702 37.28 2.83 3.63
C ARG A 702 37.14 1.31 3.70
N SER A 703 37.23 0.73 4.89
CA SER A 703 37.17 -0.71 5.11
C SER A 703 36.98 -1.01 6.60
N VAL A 704 36.79 -2.28 6.94
CA VAL A 704 36.66 -2.73 8.34
C VAL A 704 37.89 -2.35 9.19
N GLU A 705 39.04 -2.09 8.55
CA GLU A 705 40.28 -1.67 9.20
C GLU A 705 40.20 -0.25 9.77
N SER A 706 39.22 0.56 9.33
CA SER A 706 38.88 1.86 9.91
C SER A 706 38.20 1.75 11.27
N CYS A 707 37.70 0.57 11.66
CA CYS A 707 37.14 0.31 12.98
C CYS A 707 38.26 -0.05 13.99
N ARG A 708 38.20 0.54 15.19
CA ARG A 708 39.17 0.31 16.28
C ARG A 708 38.42 -0.02 17.57
N CYS A 709 39.01 -0.85 18.44
CA CYS A 709 38.46 -1.13 19.76
C CYS A 709 38.18 0.17 20.53
N GLU A 710 37.05 0.20 21.22
CA GLU A 710 36.71 1.31 22.11
C GLU A 710 37.78 1.50 23.19
N LYS A 711 38.04 2.76 23.55
CA LYS A 711 39.10 3.11 24.49
C LYS A 711 38.79 2.52 25.88
N GLY A 712 39.49 1.46 26.24
CA GLY A 712 39.34 0.74 27.52
C GLY A 712 39.05 -0.75 27.40
N LEU A 713 38.88 -1.27 26.17
CA LEU A 713 38.76 -2.69 25.85
C LEU A 713 40.02 -3.26 25.20
#